data_AF-A0A3D2FDL2-F1
#
_entry.id   AF-A0A3D2FDL2-F1
#
_cell.length_a   1.000
_cell.length_b   1.000
_cell.length_c   1.000
_cell.angle_alpha   90.00
_cell.angle_beta   90.00
_cell.angle_gamma   90.00
#
_symmetry.space_group_name_H-M   'P 1'
#
loop_
_entity.id
_entity.type
_entity.pdbx_description
1 polymer ?
#
loop_
_entity_poly.entity_id
_entity_poly.type
_entity_poly.pdbx_seq_one_letter_code
_entity_poly.pdbx_strand_id
1 'polypeptide(L)'
;MTQMTIRAAALCALLFVFMAGEAAAATCTSVQSGNWNTTSTWSCTGGTTRPSTGDSVIIVSPYTVTLDGNRFATNLQIDIGATLDDNGNDLTVSGSVTINGIYDGSGNNGNLIMTGNGQTLSGMGTIIDIGRIQIDANTTIPAGSNLNLTLQSEIRVGDQNPATLTIDGIITGTAQTNGNRLIRVDNNNTSNVVINGTVNAPNSFVEVQAGGTVTNNGTVTLQYLDGNGDATSTWTQGVNSSLIFSQSAQGWVGTFNASATGNTVTYNSPATPLTPSGNTYYNLAGTAVTCPHGFTVTGSDPCPAGGPVSVTLSPGTCASDGSNGSTLAWSQPTRAISNNASYATRSLNDGQVSQYLRCSSYGFAIPAGATITGITVNVERRAGTANRLQDAAMRLVKDVAGTATIQATDRSTATFYPTTETTEAHGGATDLWGGTWTPDDINLGNFGAALASQKPGTAGGATTASVDHMPITVTYTVGVAGPHHIQIDHDGGGLTCSAETVTIKACADNLSPCTLYTGGVNVTLTPGGQTFAIDATGINSAASVQQSTTGSATLSAVSVPAATDATPTTCVNTSDPTSLTPCAITFSDSGFIVTVPNHTSCSSATATIEAVQTAPGTGRCVPAYQNVTQPVNLSFAYTNPASGTQSINVLSGSNLATITTAATTHTLTFNNVGAATLVLSYADAGKLTLTANGTAPTGATMTMAPGSGIFIAAPASFAFSGIPAAPLVAGQAFNVSVTAMNACATPAATLNFNGTVTLSSSNPLPALGNATAINQAAAAFTNGVSNNSLTWDEVGTIDLKASLSVYLGWDMSTAPVTGTQTNVGRFQPGYFDTTVTPGCATFTYAGSIAPAKAGQPFTVTVKAKRFGGDATDATNTANYAGAANAYLTTLSNAGVATGLASNTIPAANFANGVGSANVTYAVAIPETAPLTLSMRATNADPTPVSSSGHAEGTADIRSGRAKLGNAHGSELLSLPVPFRVQHWSGNGWVTNNADTCSGDVTLGAGNAVSVALSALPVTCVQDSASPGLSGAGCAVAGPVGLRFNEGATPGTGFSGDFNLWLQAPGAGNVGAVTVTGSVPTWLQFAWGGGVVSNPTARATFGVYKGNNEFIYLRENY
;
A
#
# COMPACT_ATOMS: atom_id res chain seq x y z
N MET A 1 -30.26 36.48 58.49
CA MET A 1 -31.30 35.55 59.00
C MET A 1 -30.81 34.15 58.67
N THR A 2 -30.13 33.51 59.64
CA THR A 2 -30.51 32.22 60.30
C THR A 2 -30.26 31.00 59.39
N GLN A 3 -29.51 29.96 59.70
CA GLN A 3 -28.71 29.44 60.85
C GLN A 3 -27.92 28.23 60.24
N MET A 4 -26.60 28.09 60.38
CA MET A 4 -25.89 27.16 61.31
C MET A 4 -26.55 25.75 61.39
N THR A 5 -25.93 24.57 61.21
CA THR A 5 -24.72 24.04 61.89
C THR A 5 -24.45 22.57 61.44
N ILE A 6 -23.17 22.20 61.27
CA ILE A 6 -22.46 20.95 61.70
C ILE A 6 -23.09 19.54 61.47
N ARG A 7 -22.29 18.64 60.87
CA ARG A 7 -22.46 17.17 60.80
C ARG A 7 -22.42 16.47 62.17
N ALA A 8 -23.06 15.31 62.28
CA ALA A 8 -22.39 14.15 62.87
C ALA A 8 -22.84 12.82 62.20
N ALA A 9 -21.89 11.89 62.18
CA ALA A 9 -22.03 10.50 61.76
C ALA A 9 -22.78 9.66 62.82
N ALA A 10 -23.10 8.41 62.45
CA ALA A 10 -23.67 7.31 63.26
C ALA A 10 -25.20 7.14 63.20
N LEU A 11 -25.72 6.68 62.05
CA LEU A 11 -26.94 5.86 62.01
C LEU A 11 -27.06 5.05 60.70
N CYS A 12 -26.20 4.05 60.47
CA CYS A 12 -26.50 2.99 59.49
C CYS A 12 -25.57 1.78 59.68
N ALA A 13 -25.74 1.09 60.81
CA ALA A 13 -25.13 -0.21 61.07
C ALA A 13 -26.22 -1.18 61.53
N LEU A 14 -26.93 -1.78 60.57
CA LEU A 14 -27.35 -3.19 60.53
C LEU A 14 -28.31 -3.43 59.35
N LEU A 15 -28.17 -4.60 58.72
CA LEU A 15 -29.02 -5.17 57.65
C LEU A 15 -28.75 -4.69 56.22
N PHE A 16 -27.68 -5.23 55.61
CA PHE A 16 -27.76 -6.12 54.44
C PHE A 16 -26.34 -6.63 54.12
N VAL A 17 -25.89 -7.62 54.89
CA VAL A 17 -24.80 -8.51 54.48
C VAL A 17 -25.42 -9.46 53.45
N PHE A 18 -25.43 -9.08 52.18
CA PHE A 18 -25.33 -10.04 51.10
C PHE A 18 -23.88 -9.99 50.62
N MET A 19 -23.16 -11.09 50.88
CA MET A 19 -21.90 -11.37 50.21
C MET A 19 -22.19 -11.47 48.70
N ALA A 20 -22.05 -10.36 47.97
CA ALA A 20 -21.54 -10.46 46.62
C ALA A 20 -20.04 -10.70 46.80
N GLY A 21 -19.63 -11.97 46.78
CA GLY A 21 -18.23 -12.24 46.50
C GLY A 21 -17.91 -11.53 45.20
N GLU A 22 -16.91 -10.65 45.20
CA GLU A 22 -16.29 -10.21 43.94
C GLU A 22 -15.91 -11.49 43.20
N ALA A 23 -16.65 -11.81 42.14
CA ALA A 23 -16.30 -12.93 41.29
C ALA A 23 -14.89 -12.65 40.77
N ALA A 24 -13.97 -13.58 41.00
CA ALA A 24 -12.61 -13.45 40.50
C ALA A 24 -12.65 -13.28 38.97
N ALA A 25 -11.83 -12.38 38.43
CA ALA A 25 -11.75 -12.14 36.99
C ALA A 25 -11.60 -13.46 36.23
N ALA A 26 -12.59 -13.79 35.38
CA ALA A 26 -12.62 -15.00 34.58
C ALA A 26 -12.02 -14.77 33.20
N THR A 27 -11.51 -15.82 32.57
CA THR A 27 -11.34 -15.87 31.11
C THR A 27 -12.50 -16.66 30.53
N CYS A 28 -13.28 -16.03 29.67
CA CYS A 28 -14.42 -16.62 28.98
C CYS A 28 -14.08 -16.83 27.51
N THR A 29 -14.08 -18.10 27.10
CA THR A 29 -13.80 -18.50 25.71
C THR A 29 -15.09 -18.97 25.04
N SER A 30 -15.35 -18.52 23.82
CA SER A 30 -16.52 -18.99 23.05
C SER A 30 -16.39 -20.49 22.73
N VAL A 31 -17.46 -21.26 22.88
CA VAL A 31 -17.48 -22.71 22.57
C VAL A 31 -18.46 -23.08 21.46
N GLN A 32 -19.28 -22.13 21.02
CA GLN A 32 -20.18 -22.21 19.88
C GLN A 32 -20.58 -20.79 19.44
N SER A 33 -21.11 -20.65 18.23
CA SER A 33 -21.74 -19.38 17.82
C SER A 33 -23.02 -19.12 18.62
N GLY A 34 -23.30 -17.85 18.91
CA GLY A 34 -24.50 -17.46 19.65
C GLY A 34 -24.42 -16.07 20.26
N ASN A 35 -25.46 -15.69 21.00
CA ASN A 35 -25.52 -14.38 21.63
C ASN A 35 -24.60 -14.28 22.85
N TRP A 36 -24.06 -13.09 23.11
CA TRP A 36 -23.16 -12.80 24.23
C TRP A 36 -23.76 -13.20 25.59
N ASN A 37 -25.04 -12.96 25.82
CA ASN A 37 -25.68 -13.28 27.12
C ASN A 37 -26.13 -14.75 27.26
N THR A 38 -25.92 -15.60 26.24
CA THR A 38 -26.33 -17.01 26.28
C THR A 38 -25.25 -17.85 26.95
N THR A 39 -25.59 -18.56 28.02
CA THR A 39 -24.61 -19.32 28.82
C THR A 39 -23.95 -20.46 28.04
N SER A 40 -24.64 -21.06 27.07
CA SER A 40 -24.05 -22.12 26.23
C SER A 40 -23.04 -21.60 25.22
N THR A 41 -22.99 -20.29 24.96
CA THR A 41 -21.98 -19.67 24.07
C THR A 41 -20.58 -19.72 24.67
N TRP A 42 -20.45 -19.82 26.00
CA TRP A 42 -19.20 -19.56 26.70
C TRP A 42 -18.75 -20.70 27.61
N SER A 43 -17.43 -20.85 27.72
CA SER A 43 -16.75 -21.56 28.79
C SER A 43 -15.90 -20.58 29.57
N CYS A 44 -16.26 -20.29 30.82
CA CYS A 44 -15.56 -19.33 31.67
C CYS A 44 -14.84 -20.00 32.84
N THR A 45 -13.61 -19.58 33.12
CA THR A 45 -12.85 -20.03 34.31
C THR A 45 -13.37 -19.34 35.57
N GLY A 46 -13.61 -20.06 36.67
CA GLY A 46 -13.95 -19.41 37.95
C GLY A 46 -15.44 -19.37 38.31
N GLY A 47 -16.28 -20.16 37.63
CA GLY A 47 -17.67 -20.42 38.04
C GLY A 47 -18.71 -19.43 37.51
N THR A 48 -18.31 -18.43 36.71
CA THR A 48 -19.24 -17.64 35.90
C THR A 48 -19.75 -18.47 34.72
N THR A 49 -20.99 -18.21 34.27
CA THR A 49 -21.63 -18.95 33.18
C THR A 49 -21.64 -18.19 31.85
N ARG A 50 -21.15 -16.95 31.84
CA ARG A 50 -21.02 -16.05 30.69
C ARG A 50 -20.10 -14.87 31.05
N PRO A 51 -19.54 -14.13 30.08
CA PRO A 51 -18.73 -12.95 30.35
C PRO A 51 -19.52 -11.88 31.09
N SER A 52 -18.87 -11.32 32.09
CA SER A 52 -19.35 -10.22 32.92
C SER A 52 -18.29 -9.12 33.04
N THR A 53 -18.66 -8.00 33.64
CA THR A 53 -17.74 -6.88 33.88
C THR A 53 -16.55 -7.38 34.72
N GLY A 54 -15.34 -7.30 34.17
CA GLY A 54 -14.12 -7.79 34.81
C GLY A 54 -13.47 -9.00 34.12
N ASP A 55 -14.17 -9.65 33.19
CA ASP A 55 -13.69 -10.87 32.52
C ASP A 55 -12.89 -10.59 31.24
N SER A 56 -11.92 -11.44 30.93
CA SER A 56 -11.24 -11.45 29.63
C SER A 56 -12.00 -12.34 28.66
N VAL A 57 -12.24 -11.86 27.45
CA VAL A 57 -13.07 -12.52 26.44
C VAL A 57 -12.22 -12.97 25.26
N ILE A 58 -12.33 -14.25 24.90
CA ILE A 58 -11.64 -14.83 23.75
C ILE A 58 -12.70 -15.47 22.84
N ILE A 59 -12.84 -14.95 21.63
CA ILE A 59 -13.70 -15.49 20.59
C ILE A 59 -12.81 -16.31 19.66
N VAL A 60 -12.98 -17.62 19.70
CA VAL A 60 -12.16 -18.59 18.96
C VAL A 60 -12.83 -19.00 17.66
N SER A 61 -12.03 -19.38 16.68
CA SER A 61 -12.51 -19.90 15.41
C SER A 61 -13.33 -21.19 15.58
N PRO A 62 -14.40 -21.41 14.81
CA PRO A 62 -14.95 -20.55 13.74
C PRO A 62 -16.15 -19.71 14.21
N TYR A 63 -16.23 -19.38 15.50
CA TYR A 63 -17.49 -18.93 16.09
C TYR A 63 -17.79 -17.46 15.81
N THR A 64 -19.08 -17.19 15.63
CA THR A 64 -19.65 -15.84 15.58
C THR A 64 -20.37 -15.58 16.90
N VAL A 65 -19.92 -14.57 17.63
CA VAL A 65 -20.59 -14.09 18.83
C VAL A 65 -21.29 -12.79 18.51
N THR A 66 -22.60 -12.73 18.74
CA THR A 66 -23.40 -11.52 18.50
C THR A 66 -23.71 -10.82 19.82
N LEU A 67 -23.47 -9.50 19.89
CA LEU A 67 -23.91 -8.70 21.04
C LEU A 67 -25.44 -8.56 21.02
N ASP A 68 -26.06 -8.75 22.18
CA ASP A 68 -27.51 -8.65 22.41
C ASP A 68 -27.85 -7.54 23.44
N GLY A 69 -26.99 -6.53 23.51
CA GLY A 69 -27.05 -5.39 24.42
C GLY A 69 -25.65 -4.86 24.71
N ASN A 70 -25.53 -3.66 25.30
CA ASN A 70 -24.23 -3.07 25.63
C ASN A 70 -23.45 -3.95 26.63
N ARG A 71 -22.15 -4.18 26.36
CA ARG A 71 -21.29 -5.10 27.11
C ARG A 71 -20.01 -4.46 27.64
N PHE A 72 -19.44 -5.15 28.62
CA PHE A 72 -18.19 -4.79 29.25
C PHE A 72 -17.27 -6.01 29.27
N ALA A 73 -15.99 -5.79 28.96
CA ALA A 73 -14.93 -6.79 29.09
C ALA A 73 -13.65 -6.14 29.62
N THR A 74 -12.78 -6.92 30.24
CA THR A 74 -11.42 -6.50 30.58
C THR A 74 -10.53 -6.62 29.36
N ASN A 75 -10.40 -7.77 28.73
CA ASN A 75 -9.66 -7.89 27.47
C ASN A 75 -10.58 -8.49 26.40
N LEU A 76 -10.31 -8.19 25.14
CA LEU A 76 -10.97 -8.82 24.00
C LEU A 76 -9.93 -9.43 23.08
N GLN A 77 -10.11 -10.69 22.72
CA GLN A 77 -9.35 -11.35 21.67
C GLN A 77 -10.33 -11.97 20.67
N ILE A 78 -10.16 -11.67 19.39
CA ILE A 78 -10.89 -12.30 18.29
C ILE A 78 -9.85 -13.04 17.46
N ASP A 79 -9.90 -14.37 17.47
CA ASP A 79 -8.96 -15.21 16.73
C ASP A 79 -9.25 -15.20 15.23
N ILE A 80 -8.25 -15.61 14.45
CA ILE A 80 -8.38 -15.75 13.00
C ILE A 80 -9.55 -16.70 12.64
N GLY A 81 -10.44 -16.25 11.76
CA GLY A 81 -11.65 -16.99 11.37
C GLY A 81 -12.81 -16.92 12.38
N ALA A 82 -12.69 -16.15 13.46
CA ALA A 82 -13.78 -15.84 14.37
C ALA A 82 -14.39 -14.45 14.09
N THR A 83 -15.63 -14.24 14.52
CA THR A 83 -16.35 -12.96 14.32
C THR A 83 -17.00 -12.49 15.62
N LEU A 84 -16.78 -11.23 15.97
CA LEU A 84 -17.65 -10.50 16.89
C LEU A 84 -18.56 -9.61 16.06
N ASP A 85 -19.87 -9.87 16.13
CA ASP A 85 -20.91 -9.05 15.54
C ASP A 85 -21.50 -8.14 16.63
N ASP A 86 -21.33 -6.83 16.49
CA ASP A 86 -21.82 -5.87 17.48
C ASP A 86 -23.34 -5.69 17.46
N ASN A 87 -23.99 -6.05 16.35
CA ASN A 87 -25.43 -5.94 16.14
C ASN A 87 -26.01 -4.59 16.64
N GLY A 88 -25.25 -3.51 16.44
CA GLY A 88 -25.58 -2.15 16.83
C GLY A 88 -25.41 -1.80 18.32
N ASN A 89 -24.70 -2.62 19.10
CA ASN A 89 -24.50 -2.41 20.54
C ASN A 89 -23.06 -2.03 20.90
N ASP A 90 -22.87 -1.34 22.02
CA ASP A 90 -21.54 -0.94 22.47
C ASP A 90 -20.81 -2.07 23.21
N LEU A 91 -19.53 -2.26 22.91
CA LEU A 91 -18.61 -3.06 23.73
C LEU A 91 -17.56 -2.16 24.36
N THR A 92 -17.59 -2.03 25.69
CA THR A 92 -16.58 -1.31 26.46
C THR A 92 -15.49 -2.24 26.95
N VAL A 93 -14.22 -1.93 26.66
CA VAL A 93 -13.05 -2.73 27.05
C VAL A 93 -12.10 -1.91 27.93
N SER A 94 -11.78 -2.43 29.12
CA SER A 94 -10.91 -1.76 30.11
C SER A 94 -9.44 -2.19 30.10
N GLY A 95 -9.09 -3.17 29.26
CA GLY A 95 -7.75 -3.69 28.96
C GLY A 95 -7.51 -3.83 27.44
N SER A 96 -6.60 -4.71 27.02
CA SER A 96 -6.17 -4.75 25.61
C SER A 96 -7.17 -5.45 24.69
N VAL A 97 -7.19 -5.02 23.42
CA VAL A 97 -8.00 -5.57 22.34
C VAL A 97 -7.08 -6.14 21.25
N THR A 98 -7.29 -7.40 20.89
CA THR A 98 -6.58 -8.10 19.82
C THR A 98 -7.57 -8.61 18.79
N ILE A 99 -7.51 -8.12 17.56
CA ILE A 99 -8.41 -8.48 16.45
C ILE A 99 -7.57 -9.16 15.38
N ASN A 100 -7.59 -10.49 15.34
CA ASN A 100 -7.04 -11.31 14.26
C ASN A 100 -8.12 -11.86 13.32
N GLY A 101 -9.37 -11.94 13.79
CA GLY A 101 -10.55 -12.28 13.00
C GLY A 101 -11.30 -11.04 12.49
N ILE A 102 -12.62 -11.04 12.64
CA ILE A 102 -13.51 -9.96 12.18
C ILE A 102 -14.21 -9.31 13.38
N TYR A 103 -14.15 -7.99 13.46
CA TYR A 103 -15.11 -7.18 14.23
C TYR A 103 -16.10 -6.59 13.23
N ASP A 104 -17.34 -7.07 13.24
CA ASP A 104 -18.42 -6.68 12.34
C ASP A 104 -19.38 -5.74 13.08
N GLY A 105 -19.49 -4.51 12.58
CA GLY A 105 -20.44 -3.51 13.06
C GLY A 105 -21.49 -3.11 12.02
N SER A 106 -21.72 -3.97 11.02
CA SER A 106 -22.65 -3.73 9.91
C SER A 106 -23.98 -3.12 10.37
N GLY A 107 -24.16 -1.83 10.05
CA GLY A 107 -25.26 -1.00 10.57
C GLY A 107 -24.82 0.29 11.28
N ASN A 108 -23.51 0.52 11.48
CA ASN A 108 -22.88 1.77 11.92
C ASN A 108 -23.43 2.34 13.25
N ASN A 109 -23.91 1.47 14.15
CA ASN A 109 -24.55 1.89 15.41
C ASN A 109 -23.78 1.43 16.67
N GLY A 110 -23.02 0.34 16.61
CA GLY A 110 -22.25 -0.17 17.74
C GLY A 110 -20.86 0.45 17.83
N ASN A 111 -20.40 0.72 19.05
CA ASN A 111 -19.08 1.30 19.30
C ASN A 111 -18.18 0.31 20.07
N LEU A 112 -16.90 0.24 19.70
CA LEU A 112 -15.85 -0.35 20.53
C LEU A 112 -15.23 0.76 21.38
N ILE A 113 -15.45 0.74 22.69
CA ILE A 113 -15.03 1.81 23.60
C ILE A 113 -13.86 1.34 24.46
N MET A 114 -12.68 1.91 24.27
CA MET A 114 -11.45 1.59 25.01
C MET A 114 -11.23 2.62 26.12
N THR A 115 -11.25 2.17 27.37
CA THR A 115 -11.35 3.06 28.56
C THR A 115 -10.16 3.02 29.53
N GLY A 116 -9.25 2.06 29.39
CA GLY A 116 -8.10 1.88 30.27
C GLY A 116 -6.82 2.47 29.69
N ASN A 117 -5.93 2.91 30.57
CA ASN A 117 -4.71 3.60 30.20
C ASN A 117 -3.56 2.62 29.89
N GLY A 118 -2.84 2.83 28.78
CA GLY A 118 -1.72 1.98 28.35
C GLY A 118 -2.15 0.67 27.68
N GLN A 119 -3.33 0.64 27.08
CA GLN A 119 -3.84 -0.54 26.37
C GLN A 119 -3.22 -0.69 24.99
N THR A 120 -3.36 -1.89 24.43
CA THR A 120 -3.06 -2.15 23.03
C THR A 120 -4.32 -2.43 22.23
N LEU A 121 -4.37 -1.92 21.00
CA LEU A 121 -5.30 -2.33 19.95
C LEU A 121 -4.44 -2.99 18.86
N SER A 122 -4.47 -4.32 18.77
CA SER A 122 -3.49 -5.09 17.99
C SER A 122 -4.15 -6.16 17.12
N GLY A 123 -3.34 -6.82 16.30
CA GLY A 123 -3.76 -7.97 15.48
C GLY A 123 -3.68 -7.71 13.97
N MET A 124 -4.10 -8.71 13.19
CA MET A 124 -4.05 -8.70 11.71
C MET A 124 -5.45 -8.78 11.06
N GLY A 125 -6.50 -8.55 11.84
CA GLY A 125 -7.89 -8.76 11.45
C GLY A 125 -8.56 -7.56 10.77
N THR A 126 -9.84 -7.72 10.45
CA THR A 126 -10.65 -6.72 9.74
C THR A 126 -11.74 -6.16 10.64
N ILE A 127 -11.96 -4.84 10.55
CA ILE A 127 -13.00 -4.10 11.25
C ILE A 127 -13.95 -3.52 10.20
N ILE A 128 -15.18 -4.01 10.19
CA ILE A 128 -16.16 -3.77 9.14
C ILE A 128 -17.26 -2.86 9.67
N ASP A 129 -17.41 -1.68 9.07
CA ASP A 129 -18.56 -0.77 9.26
C ASP A 129 -18.94 -0.44 10.71
N ILE A 130 -17.97 -0.44 11.62
CA ILE A 130 -18.21 -0.10 13.04
C ILE A 130 -18.58 1.37 13.18
N GLY A 131 -19.48 1.69 14.13
CA GLY A 131 -19.81 3.05 14.55
C GLY A 131 -18.57 3.92 14.75
N ARG A 132 -17.73 3.46 15.68
CA ARG A 132 -16.38 3.99 15.94
C ARG A 132 -15.65 3.09 16.91
N ILE A 133 -14.34 3.13 16.80
CA ILE A 133 -13.42 2.73 17.85
C ILE A 133 -13.14 3.99 18.67
N GLN A 134 -13.79 4.09 19.82
CA GLN A 134 -13.67 5.23 20.73
C GLN A 134 -12.48 5.01 21.68
N ILE A 135 -11.50 5.89 21.60
CA ILE A 135 -10.28 5.86 22.40
C ILE A 135 -10.31 7.04 23.37
N ASP A 136 -10.63 6.76 24.63
CA ASP A 136 -10.69 7.75 25.71
C ASP A 136 -9.58 7.56 26.75
N ALA A 137 -8.54 6.80 26.41
CA ALA A 137 -7.35 6.60 27.22
C ALA A 137 -6.15 6.23 26.33
N ASN A 138 -4.92 6.33 26.85
CA ASN A 138 -3.74 6.11 26.03
C ASN A 138 -3.72 4.68 25.47
N THR A 139 -3.67 4.57 24.14
CA THR A 139 -3.76 3.30 23.42
C THR A 139 -2.65 3.24 22.38
N THR A 140 -2.02 2.07 22.24
CA THR A 140 -0.99 1.83 21.22
C THR A 140 -1.43 0.75 20.25
N ILE A 141 -1.28 1.00 18.95
CA ILE A 141 -1.29 -0.04 17.92
C ILE A 141 0.17 -0.46 17.69
N PRO A 142 0.61 -1.60 18.23
CA PRO A 142 2.03 -1.92 18.29
C PRO A 142 2.59 -2.37 16.93
N ALA A 143 3.91 -2.23 16.76
CA ALA A 143 4.64 -2.74 15.61
C ALA A 143 4.34 -4.24 15.39
N GLY A 144 4.10 -4.64 14.13
CA GLY A 144 3.67 -5.99 13.76
C GLY A 144 2.15 -6.17 13.67
N SER A 145 1.34 -5.22 14.16
CA SER A 145 -0.12 -5.20 13.90
C SER A 145 -0.42 -4.70 12.49
N ASN A 146 -1.46 -5.23 11.85
CA ASN A 146 -2.00 -4.75 10.58
C ASN A 146 -3.53 -4.80 10.61
N LEU A 147 -4.15 -3.71 11.07
CA LEU A 147 -5.59 -3.61 11.21
C LEU A 147 -6.21 -3.06 9.92
N ASN A 148 -7.15 -3.79 9.36
CA ASN A 148 -7.85 -3.39 8.13
C ASN A 148 -9.23 -2.80 8.47
N LEU A 149 -9.40 -1.49 8.33
CA LEU A 149 -10.66 -0.79 8.49
C LEU A 149 -11.34 -0.68 7.12
N THR A 150 -12.58 -1.14 7.03
CA THR A 150 -13.34 -1.16 5.77
C THR A 150 -14.65 -0.40 5.92
N LEU A 151 -15.27 -0.02 4.79
CA LEU A 151 -16.52 0.74 4.79
C LEU A 151 -16.42 2.01 5.65
N GLN A 152 -17.37 2.28 6.55
CA GLN A 152 -17.44 3.53 7.35
C GLN A 152 -16.72 3.49 8.70
N SER A 153 -15.92 2.45 8.99
CA SER A 153 -15.20 2.31 10.25
C SER A 153 -14.30 3.52 10.58
N GLU A 154 -14.50 4.12 11.75
CA GLU A 154 -13.76 5.31 12.22
C GLU A 154 -13.02 5.03 13.54
N ILE A 155 -11.84 5.62 13.75
CA ILE A 155 -11.21 5.74 15.07
C ILE A 155 -11.43 7.15 15.61
N ARG A 156 -12.06 7.27 16.77
CA ARG A 156 -12.37 8.54 17.42
C ARG A 156 -11.58 8.66 18.71
N VAL A 157 -10.67 9.62 18.78
CA VAL A 157 -9.74 9.82 19.89
C VAL A 157 -10.15 11.05 20.69
N GLY A 158 -10.37 10.88 21.99
CA GLY A 158 -10.60 12.01 22.90
C GLY A 158 -12.04 12.46 23.08
N ASP A 159 -13.03 11.62 22.78
CA ASP A 159 -14.45 12.01 22.79
C ASP A 159 -14.91 12.36 24.21
N GLN A 160 -14.60 11.54 25.21
CA GLN A 160 -15.05 11.74 26.60
C GLN A 160 -13.91 12.14 27.55
N ASN A 161 -12.68 11.66 27.32
CA ASN A 161 -11.53 11.98 28.14
C ASN A 161 -10.29 12.28 27.27
N PRO A 162 -9.28 13.02 27.77
CA PRO A 162 -8.01 13.19 27.07
C PRO A 162 -7.36 11.84 26.76
N ALA A 163 -6.93 11.65 25.51
CA ALA A 163 -6.31 10.40 25.08
C ALA A 163 -5.17 10.60 24.09
N THR A 164 -4.18 9.71 24.15
CA THR A 164 -3.15 9.57 23.13
C THR A 164 -3.32 8.26 22.36
N LEU A 165 -3.39 8.31 21.03
CA LEU A 165 -3.26 7.13 20.17
C LEU A 165 -1.86 7.10 19.55
N THR A 166 -1.09 6.05 19.86
CA THR A 166 0.21 5.79 19.20
C THR A 166 0.05 4.67 18.17
N ILE A 167 0.48 4.89 16.94
CA ILE A 167 0.40 3.92 15.83
C ILE A 167 1.82 3.55 15.42
N ASP A 168 2.34 2.45 15.96
CA ASP A 168 3.63 1.85 15.56
C ASP A 168 3.44 0.75 14.50
N GLY A 169 2.24 0.18 14.40
CA GLY A 169 1.85 -0.84 13.41
C GLY A 169 1.32 -0.27 12.10
N ILE A 170 0.46 -1.04 11.43
CA ILE A 170 -0.17 -0.70 10.16
C ILE A 170 -1.68 -0.55 10.34
N ILE A 171 -2.25 0.54 9.80
CA ILE A 171 -3.68 0.68 9.55
C ILE A 171 -3.87 0.72 8.04
N THR A 172 -4.73 -0.17 7.52
CA THR A 172 -5.14 -0.17 6.12
C THR A 172 -6.60 0.27 6.02
N GLY A 173 -6.88 1.24 5.16
CA GLY A 173 -8.22 1.78 4.89
C GLY A 173 -8.54 1.82 3.38
N THR A 174 -7.86 0.99 2.57
CA THR A 174 -8.01 1.00 1.10
C THR A 174 -9.40 0.57 0.64
N ALA A 175 -10.13 -0.20 1.46
CA ALA A 175 -11.50 -0.64 1.21
C ALA A 175 -12.56 0.24 1.90
N GLN A 176 -12.20 1.44 2.39
CA GLN A 176 -13.17 2.42 2.86
C GLN A 176 -13.89 3.12 1.71
N THR A 177 -15.11 3.60 1.96
CA THR A 177 -15.84 4.43 1.00
C THR A 177 -15.12 5.76 0.82
N ASN A 178 -15.06 6.23 -0.42
CA ASN A 178 -14.44 7.52 -0.76
C ASN A 178 -15.10 8.67 0.01
N GLY A 179 -14.30 9.50 0.69
CA GLY A 179 -14.78 10.59 1.54
C GLY A 179 -15.13 10.17 2.96
N ASN A 180 -14.78 8.95 3.40
CA ASN A 180 -14.98 8.56 4.79
C ASN A 180 -13.91 9.15 5.71
N ARG A 181 -14.27 9.33 6.98
CA ARG A 181 -13.33 9.72 8.03
C ARG A 181 -12.66 8.48 8.61
N LEU A 182 -11.33 8.43 8.57
CA LEU A 182 -10.56 7.33 9.16
C LEU A 182 -10.29 7.59 10.64
N ILE A 183 -9.76 8.78 10.96
CA ILE A 183 -9.42 9.19 12.32
C ILE A 183 -10.04 10.55 12.59
N ARG A 184 -10.65 10.70 13.76
CA ARG A 184 -11.05 11.98 14.33
C ARG A 184 -10.35 12.21 15.65
N VAL A 185 -9.70 13.36 15.78
CA VAL A 185 -9.23 13.89 17.08
C VAL A 185 -10.26 14.91 17.56
N ASP A 186 -10.93 14.60 18.67
CA ASP A 186 -12.11 15.34 19.10
C ASP A 186 -11.83 16.67 19.80
N ASN A 187 -12.86 17.51 19.85
CA ASN A 187 -12.86 18.85 20.44
C ASN A 187 -13.23 18.89 21.93
N ASN A 188 -13.68 17.78 22.50
CA ASN A 188 -14.11 17.73 23.90
C ASN A 188 -12.91 17.75 24.86
N ASN A 189 -11.76 17.22 24.45
CA ASN A 189 -10.59 17.04 25.30
C ASN A 189 -9.28 17.19 24.52
N THR A 190 -8.24 17.74 25.16
CA THR A 190 -6.89 17.81 24.56
C THR A 190 -6.34 16.42 24.30
N SER A 191 -6.29 16.03 23.03
CA SER A 191 -5.94 14.67 22.60
C SER A 191 -4.95 14.69 21.45
N ASN A 192 -4.19 13.62 21.31
CA ASN A 192 -3.13 13.56 20.31
C ASN A 192 -2.99 12.19 19.66
N VAL A 193 -2.54 12.19 18.41
CA VAL A 193 -2.23 10.99 17.63
C VAL A 193 -0.76 11.04 17.22
N VAL A 194 -0.03 9.96 17.45
CA VAL A 194 1.38 9.82 17.05
C VAL A 194 1.50 8.63 16.12
N ILE A 195 1.97 8.85 14.90
CA ILE A 195 2.07 7.82 13.85
C ILE A 195 3.55 7.53 13.59
N ASN A 196 4.08 6.42 14.08
CA ASN A 196 5.45 5.97 13.79
C ASN A 196 5.48 4.88 12.70
N GLY A 197 4.38 4.13 12.54
CA GLY A 197 4.22 3.06 11.58
C GLY A 197 3.64 3.51 10.24
N THR A 198 2.65 2.78 9.73
CA THR A 198 2.02 3.07 8.42
C THR A 198 0.52 3.25 8.55
N VAL A 199 -0.02 4.30 7.92
CA VAL A 199 -1.45 4.46 7.67
C VAL A 199 -1.66 4.54 6.17
N ASN A 200 -2.41 3.60 5.59
CA ASN A 200 -2.68 3.54 4.16
C ASN A 200 -4.19 3.55 3.89
N ALA A 201 -4.79 4.73 3.79
CA ALA A 201 -6.21 4.94 3.57
C ALA A 201 -6.46 6.03 2.50
N PRO A 202 -6.13 5.75 1.22
CA PRO A 202 -6.20 6.75 0.14
C PRO A 202 -7.63 7.27 -0.14
N ASN A 203 -8.67 6.58 0.33
CA ASN A 203 -10.07 6.96 0.13
C ASN A 203 -10.66 7.72 1.33
N SER A 204 -9.85 8.03 2.35
CA SER A 204 -10.33 8.55 3.63
C SER A 204 -9.49 9.68 4.17
N PHE A 205 -10.08 10.53 5.00
CA PHE A 205 -9.42 11.72 5.57
C PHE A 205 -9.22 11.60 7.08
N VAL A 206 -8.33 12.43 7.61
CA VAL A 206 -8.16 12.63 9.05
C VAL A 206 -8.69 13.99 9.43
N GLU A 207 -9.56 14.01 10.44
CA GLU A 207 -10.16 15.21 11.01
C GLU A 207 -9.50 15.53 12.35
N VAL A 208 -9.06 16.78 12.52
CA VAL A 208 -8.48 17.28 13.77
C VAL A 208 -9.28 18.47 14.23
N GLN A 209 -9.69 18.49 15.51
CA GLN A 209 -10.52 19.55 16.08
C GLN A 209 -9.95 20.14 17.38
N ALA A 210 -10.34 21.40 17.68
CA ALA A 210 -10.09 22.22 18.88
C ALA A 210 -8.76 22.00 19.62
N GLY A 211 -7.64 22.14 18.92
CA GLY A 211 -6.31 22.02 19.52
C GLY A 211 -5.77 20.61 19.61
N GLY A 212 -6.46 19.63 19.01
CA GLY A 212 -5.94 18.29 18.78
C GLY A 212 -4.63 18.32 17.99
N THR A 213 -3.75 17.38 18.28
CA THR A 213 -2.43 17.31 17.62
C THR A 213 -2.19 15.96 16.97
N VAL A 214 -1.72 15.97 15.73
CA VAL A 214 -1.27 14.76 15.03
C VAL A 214 0.21 14.93 14.69
N THR A 215 1.03 13.94 15.05
CA THR A 215 2.46 13.89 14.71
C THR A 215 2.73 12.65 13.88
N ASN A 216 3.16 12.84 12.64
CA ASN A 216 3.52 11.77 11.72
C ASN A 216 5.05 11.62 11.63
N ASN A 217 5.59 10.53 12.18
CA ASN A 217 6.99 10.11 12.06
C ASN A 217 7.16 8.91 11.10
N GLY A 218 6.07 8.40 10.51
CA GLY A 218 6.05 7.21 9.68
C GLY A 218 5.61 7.50 8.25
N THR A 219 4.81 6.59 7.66
CA THR A 219 4.26 6.74 6.30
C THR A 219 2.75 6.83 6.34
N VAL A 220 2.18 7.92 5.83
CA VAL A 220 0.74 8.17 5.83
C VAL A 220 0.26 8.42 4.40
N THR A 221 -0.77 7.70 3.97
CA THR A 221 -1.48 7.92 2.71
C THR A 221 -2.96 8.16 3.02
N LEU A 222 -3.47 9.33 2.63
CA LEU A 222 -4.82 9.81 2.91
C LEU A 222 -5.43 10.46 1.67
N GLN A 223 -6.73 10.71 1.72
CA GLN A 223 -7.42 11.54 0.74
C GLN A 223 -7.09 13.02 0.92
N TYR A 224 -7.34 13.56 2.12
CA TYR A 224 -7.00 14.93 2.55
C TYR A 224 -6.93 15.03 4.08
N LEU A 225 -6.55 16.20 4.60
CA LEU A 225 -6.71 16.58 6.01
C LEU A 225 -7.90 17.54 6.15
N ASP A 226 -8.63 17.43 7.25
CA ASP A 226 -9.72 18.34 7.61
C ASP A 226 -9.48 18.93 9.01
N GLY A 227 -9.58 20.25 9.12
CA GLY A 227 -9.51 20.97 10.40
C GLY A 227 -10.88 21.33 10.97
N ASN A 228 -11.97 20.98 10.28
CA ASN A 228 -13.35 21.35 10.61
C ASN A 228 -13.53 22.86 10.92
N GLY A 229 -12.78 23.73 10.21
CA GLY A 229 -12.80 25.17 10.45
C GLY A 229 -12.07 25.66 11.71
N ASP A 230 -11.36 24.79 12.44
CA ASP A 230 -10.59 25.16 13.64
C ASP A 230 -9.12 25.48 13.33
N ALA A 231 -8.72 26.72 13.60
CA ALA A 231 -7.35 27.19 13.40
C ALA A 231 -6.35 26.71 14.47
N THR A 232 -6.82 26.12 15.57
CA THR A 232 -5.95 25.66 16.68
C THR A 232 -5.43 24.23 16.50
N SER A 233 -6.04 23.45 15.60
CA SER A 233 -5.62 22.10 15.25
C SER A 233 -4.21 22.05 14.67
N THR A 234 -3.42 21.04 15.03
CA THR A 234 -2.02 20.93 14.58
C THR A 234 -1.73 19.58 13.92
N TRP A 235 -1.12 19.63 12.74
CA TRP A 235 -0.50 18.48 12.09
C TRP A 235 0.99 18.71 11.95
N THR A 236 1.81 17.75 12.37
CA THR A 236 3.27 17.83 12.33
C THR A 236 3.86 16.66 11.58
N GLN A 237 4.60 16.93 10.51
CA GLN A 237 5.47 15.96 9.85
C GLN A 237 6.83 15.93 10.54
N GLY A 238 7.18 14.78 11.14
CA GLY A 238 8.46 14.52 11.78
C GLY A 238 9.59 14.21 10.78
N VAL A 239 10.80 13.98 11.29
CA VAL A 239 12.01 13.70 10.48
C VAL A 239 11.83 12.43 9.65
N ASN A 240 12.23 12.47 8.37
CA ASN A 240 12.12 11.34 7.41
C ASN A 240 10.70 10.74 7.25
N SER A 241 9.66 11.45 7.66
CA SER A 241 8.27 11.01 7.52
C SER A 241 7.74 11.23 6.09
N SER A 242 6.72 10.46 5.71
CA SER A 242 6.02 10.60 4.42
C SER A 242 4.54 10.85 4.64
N LEU A 243 3.99 11.82 3.89
CA LEU A 243 2.56 12.10 3.79
C LEU A 243 2.16 12.18 2.32
N ILE A 244 1.19 11.37 1.91
CA ILE A 244 0.72 11.28 0.53
C ILE A 244 -0.77 11.58 0.49
N PHE A 245 -1.16 12.54 -0.35
CA PHE A 245 -2.56 12.87 -0.62
C PHE A 245 -3.01 12.31 -1.96
N SER A 246 -4.12 11.58 -1.96
CA SER A 246 -4.75 11.06 -3.18
C SER A 246 -5.64 12.12 -3.88
N GLN A 247 -6.10 13.15 -3.16
CA GLN A 247 -6.90 14.25 -3.67
C GLN A 247 -6.43 15.61 -3.13
N SER A 248 -6.99 16.71 -3.63
CA SER A 248 -6.67 18.05 -3.13
C SER A 248 -7.17 18.23 -1.69
N ALA A 249 -6.37 18.88 -0.84
CA ALA A 249 -6.77 19.16 0.54
C ALA A 249 -8.05 20.01 0.58
N GLN A 250 -9.04 19.59 1.36
CA GLN A 250 -10.27 20.34 1.60
C GLN A 250 -10.26 20.91 3.02
N GLY A 251 -10.16 22.23 3.15
CA GLY A 251 -10.59 22.91 4.38
C GLY A 251 -9.65 22.85 5.59
N TRP A 252 -8.39 22.43 5.46
CA TRP A 252 -7.43 22.55 6.57
C TRP A 252 -7.13 24.03 6.86
N VAL A 253 -7.47 24.49 8.06
CA VAL A 253 -7.23 25.86 8.54
C VAL A 253 -6.30 25.92 9.77
N GLY A 254 -5.85 24.76 10.25
CA GLY A 254 -4.96 24.63 11.41
C GLY A 254 -3.47 24.84 11.07
N THR A 255 -2.61 24.62 12.07
CA THR A 255 -1.14 24.67 11.91
C THR A 255 -0.64 23.40 11.23
N PHE A 256 -0.02 23.53 10.06
CA PHE A 256 0.60 22.42 9.33
C PHE A 256 2.13 22.55 9.33
N ASN A 257 2.85 21.77 10.14
CA ASN A 257 4.31 21.81 10.22
C ASN A 257 4.93 20.79 9.25
N ALA A 258 5.67 21.24 8.23
CA ALA A 258 6.24 20.38 7.20
C ALA A 258 7.74 20.61 6.92
N SER A 259 8.46 21.29 7.81
CA SER A 259 9.87 21.68 7.60
C SER A 259 10.90 20.74 8.24
N ALA A 260 10.48 19.62 8.85
CA ALA A 260 11.42 18.70 9.50
C ALA A 260 12.31 17.98 8.48
N THR A 261 13.59 17.82 8.81
CA THR A 261 14.61 17.26 7.92
C THR A 261 14.18 15.92 7.32
N GLY A 262 14.33 15.79 6.00
CA GLY A 262 14.10 14.55 5.26
C GLY A 262 12.63 14.17 5.07
N ASN A 263 11.67 14.90 5.66
CA ASN A 263 10.26 14.59 5.45
C ASN A 263 9.84 14.85 3.99
N THR A 264 8.76 14.21 3.54
CA THR A 264 8.21 14.41 2.19
C THR A 264 6.69 14.49 2.23
N VAL A 265 6.13 15.52 1.60
CA VAL A 265 4.69 15.67 1.37
C VAL A 265 4.41 15.56 -0.13
N THR A 266 3.54 14.64 -0.52
CA THR A 266 3.25 14.32 -1.92
C THR A 266 1.78 14.56 -2.26
N TYR A 267 1.51 15.27 -3.36
CA TYR A 267 0.16 15.48 -3.89
C TYR A 267 -0.01 14.76 -5.24
N ASN A 268 -0.80 13.68 -5.28
CA ASN A 268 -0.97 12.85 -6.49
C ASN A 268 -2.12 13.29 -7.41
N SER A 269 -2.86 14.34 -7.05
CA SER A 269 -3.95 14.94 -7.84
C SER A 269 -3.74 16.45 -7.92
N PRO A 270 -4.24 17.16 -8.96
CA PRO A 270 -4.15 18.62 -9.04
C PRO A 270 -4.65 19.27 -7.75
N ALA A 271 -3.75 19.96 -7.05
CA ALA A 271 -4.01 20.51 -5.73
C ALA A 271 -3.14 21.74 -5.48
N THR A 272 -3.73 22.77 -4.87
CA THR A 272 -2.96 23.81 -4.18
C THR A 272 -2.43 23.19 -2.88
N PRO A 273 -1.10 23.12 -2.67
CA PRO A 273 -0.58 22.57 -1.43
C PRO A 273 -1.02 23.39 -0.22
N LEU A 274 -1.14 22.73 0.93
CA LEU A 274 -1.34 23.41 2.20
C LEU A 274 -0.19 24.38 2.47
N THR A 275 -0.49 25.58 2.96
CA THR A 275 0.53 26.53 3.40
C THR A 275 1.09 26.04 4.74
N PRO A 276 2.38 25.66 4.82
CA PRO A 276 2.96 25.18 6.06
C PRO A 276 3.25 26.35 7.01
N SER A 277 3.32 26.04 8.31
CA SER A 277 3.81 26.97 9.32
C SER A 277 5.24 27.41 8.98
N GLY A 278 5.53 28.69 9.18
CA GLY A 278 6.81 29.27 8.76
C GLY A 278 7.03 29.27 7.24
N ASN A 279 5.98 29.01 6.44
CA ASN A 279 5.99 29.08 4.98
C ASN A 279 7.10 28.20 4.35
N THR A 280 7.43 27.06 4.98
CA THR A 280 8.50 26.16 4.56
C THR A 280 8.10 24.68 4.57
N TYR A 281 8.33 23.98 3.45
CA TYR A 281 8.39 22.52 3.34
C TYR A 281 9.83 22.03 3.34
N TYR A 282 10.09 20.79 3.78
CA TYR A 282 11.35 20.11 3.47
C TYR A 282 11.33 19.55 2.05
N ASN A 283 10.71 18.38 1.80
CA ASN A 283 10.45 17.92 0.43
C ASN A 283 8.96 18.08 0.08
N LEU A 284 8.70 18.61 -1.11
CA LEU A 284 7.41 18.59 -1.77
C LEU A 284 7.52 17.67 -2.99
N ALA A 285 6.47 16.93 -3.31
CA ALA A 285 6.44 16.06 -4.48
C ALA A 285 5.03 15.97 -5.08
N GLY A 286 4.95 15.49 -6.32
CA GLY A 286 3.69 15.28 -7.03
C GLY A 286 3.73 15.82 -8.46
N THR A 287 2.91 15.25 -9.34
CA THR A 287 2.89 15.57 -10.77
C THR A 287 1.95 16.72 -11.14
N ALA A 288 1.17 17.24 -10.19
CA ALA A 288 0.13 18.24 -10.44
C ALA A 288 0.10 19.34 -9.35
N VAL A 289 1.26 19.59 -8.74
CA VAL A 289 1.44 20.67 -7.78
C VAL A 289 1.36 22.02 -8.51
N THR A 290 0.51 22.93 -8.03
CA THR A 290 0.28 24.24 -8.67
C THR A 290 1.49 25.17 -8.55
N CYS A 291 2.32 25.24 -9.59
CA CYS A 291 3.46 26.16 -9.63
C CYS A 291 3.05 27.58 -10.06
N PRO A 292 3.59 28.65 -9.45
CA PRO A 292 4.40 28.67 -8.22
C PRO A 292 3.52 28.65 -6.95
N HIS A 293 4.02 28.09 -5.84
CA HIS A 293 3.23 27.83 -4.63
C HIS A 293 3.26 28.91 -3.54
N GLY A 294 4.13 29.93 -3.65
CA GLY A 294 4.21 31.02 -2.66
C GLY A 294 4.86 30.69 -1.30
N PHE A 295 5.47 29.51 -1.15
CA PHE A 295 6.24 29.09 0.03
C PHE A 295 7.61 28.52 -0.35
N THR A 296 8.49 28.33 0.63
CA THR A 296 9.85 27.78 0.45
C THR A 296 9.82 26.25 0.51
N VAL A 297 10.58 25.57 -0.36
CA VAL A 297 10.85 24.13 -0.28
C VAL A 297 12.37 23.97 -0.15
N THR A 298 12.86 23.38 0.95
CA THR A 298 14.31 23.32 1.22
C THR A 298 15.00 22.10 0.61
N GLY A 299 14.25 21.06 0.28
CA GLY A 299 14.70 19.82 -0.34
C GLY A 299 14.24 19.73 -1.80
N SER A 300 13.66 18.59 -2.18
CA SER A 300 13.09 18.37 -3.51
C SER A 300 11.79 19.14 -3.70
N ASP A 301 11.67 19.81 -4.84
CA ASP A 301 10.53 20.61 -5.26
C ASP A 301 10.11 20.16 -6.68
N PRO A 302 8.84 19.81 -6.93
CA PRO A 302 8.37 19.41 -8.26
C PRO A 302 8.24 20.59 -9.24
N CYS A 303 8.33 21.84 -8.77
CA CYS A 303 8.37 22.97 -9.68
C CYS A 303 9.70 23.04 -10.44
N PRO A 304 9.67 23.46 -11.72
CA PRO A 304 10.87 23.78 -12.47
C PRO A 304 11.69 24.84 -11.73
N ALA A 305 12.92 24.49 -11.34
CA ALA A 305 13.85 25.41 -10.71
C ALA A 305 14.09 26.64 -11.61
N GLY A 306 13.89 27.84 -11.06
CA GLY A 306 14.21 29.11 -11.74
C GLY A 306 13.04 29.86 -12.40
N GLY A 307 11.79 29.43 -12.23
CA GLY A 307 10.63 30.19 -12.69
C GLY A 307 10.34 31.44 -11.83
N PRO A 308 9.82 32.54 -12.41
CA PRO A 308 9.39 33.70 -11.65
C PRO A 308 8.19 33.37 -10.73
N VAL A 309 8.37 33.54 -9.42
CA VAL A 309 7.34 33.42 -8.38
C VAL A 309 6.61 34.76 -8.26
N SER A 310 5.29 34.78 -8.16
CA SER A 310 4.51 36.02 -7.94
C SER A 310 3.63 35.93 -6.69
N VAL A 311 3.69 36.94 -5.83
CA VAL A 311 2.86 37.05 -4.61
C VAL A 311 2.03 38.32 -4.70
N THR A 312 0.72 38.23 -4.49
CA THR A 312 -0.20 39.38 -4.48
C THR A 312 -0.77 39.59 -3.09
N LEU A 313 -0.63 40.81 -2.55
CA LEU A 313 -1.15 41.18 -1.22
C LEU A 313 -1.96 42.48 -1.28
N SER A 314 -2.89 42.60 -0.33
CA SER A 314 -3.70 43.79 -0.10
C SER A 314 -3.02 44.75 0.90
N PRO A 315 -3.26 46.06 0.82
CA PRO A 315 -2.68 46.99 1.78
C PRO A 315 -3.32 46.86 3.16
N GLY A 316 -2.53 47.00 4.22
CA GLY A 316 -3.04 47.07 5.60
C GLY A 316 -3.54 48.46 6.00
N THR A 317 -3.12 49.51 5.28
CA THR A 317 -3.55 50.90 5.55
C THR A 317 -3.52 51.74 4.29
N CYS A 318 -4.41 52.73 4.20
CA CYS A 318 -4.45 53.73 3.13
C CYS A 318 -4.77 55.12 3.71
N ALA A 319 -4.05 56.15 3.29
CA ALA A 319 -4.18 57.52 3.76
C ALA A 319 -4.06 58.55 2.63
N SER A 320 -4.55 59.77 2.87
CA SER A 320 -4.29 60.91 1.96
C SER A 320 -2.92 61.51 2.26
N ASP A 321 -2.11 61.71 1.22
CA ASP A 321 -0.76 62.27 1.30
C ASP A 321 -0.61 63.45 0.33
N GLY A 322 -0.39 64.65 0.89
CA GLY A 322 -0.31 65.91 0.15
C GLY A 322 1.06 66.24 -0.44
N SER A 323 2.01 65.30 -0.47
CA SER A 323 3.37 65.53 -0.98
C SER A 323 3.46 65.90 -2.48
N ASN A 324 2.38 65.73 -3.26
CA ASN A 324 2.27 66.29 -4.62
C ASN A 324 1.86 67.78 -4.66
N GLY A 325 1.69 68.45 -3.52
CA GLY A 325 1.27 69.85 -3.45
C GLY A 325 -0.24 70.07 -3.59
N SER A 326 -1.06 69.02 -3.75
CA SER A 326 -2.52 69.15 -3.78
C SER A 326 -3.11 69.31 -2.37
N THR A 327 -4.16 70.12 -2.26
CA THR A 327 -4.96 70.27 -1.03
C THR A 327 -6.24 69.42 -1.03
N LEU A 328 -6.43 68.59 -2.07
CA LEU A 328 -7.67 67.83 -2.29
C LEU A 328 -7.55 66.40 -1.75
N ALA A 329 -7.71 66.25 -0.43
CA ALA A 329 -7.65 64.95 0.25
C ALA A 329 -8.80 64.00 -0.15
N TRP A 330 -8.53 62.69 -0.08
CA TRP A 330 -9.50 61.62 -0.27
C TRP A 330 -10.39 61.47 0.97
N SER A 331 -11.67 61.23 0.74
CA SER A 331 -12.62 60.86 1.79
C SER A 331 -12.55 59.37 2.05
N GLN A 332 -12.41 58.98 3.32
CA GLN A 332 -12.38 57.59 3.78
C GLN A 332 -11.32 56.72 3.05
N PRO A 333 -10.03 57.12 3.08
CA PRO A 333 -8.98 56.46 2.30
C PRO A 333 -8.80 54.98 2.66
N THR A 334 -9.10 54.55 3.89
CA THR A 334 -9.04 53.15 4.34
C THR A 334 -10.03 52.23 3.64
N ARG A 335 -11.01 52.77 2.90
CA ARG A 335 -11.93 51.97 2.10
C ARG A 335 -11.24 51.33 0.89
N ALA A 336 -10.08 51.82 0.48
CA ALA A 336 -9.28 51.25 -0.61
C ALA A 336 -8.49 49.96 -0.23
N ILE A 337 -8.78 49.35 0.93
CA ILE A 337 -8.00 48.23 1.50
C ILE A 337 -8.38 46.87 0.93
N SER A 338 -9.65 46.66 0.59
CA SER A 338 -10.18 45.34 0.24
C SER A 338 -11.30 45.50 -0.78
N ASN A 339 -11.34 44.62 -1.78
CA ASN A 339 -12.45 44.56 -2.73
C ASN A 339 -13.75 44.20 -2.00
N ASN A 340 -14.60 45.21 -1.79
CA ASN A 340 -15.87 45.07 -1.06
C ASN A 340 -16.93 46.11 -1.50
N ALA A 341 -16.71 46.78 -2.64
CA ALA A 341 -17.55 47.84 -3.17
C ALA A 341 -17.73 49.05 -2.23
N SER A 342 -16.70 49.36 -1.42
CA SER A 342 -16.61 50.51 -0.54
C SER A 342 -15.48 51.43 -0.98
N TYR A 343 -15.82 52.69 -1.28
CA TYR A 343 -14.88 53.53 -2.00
C TYR A 343 -14.18 54.58 -1.14
N ALA A 344 -12.86 54.70 -1.30
CA ALA A 344 -12.17 55.96 -1.08
C ALA A 344 -12.55 56.92 -2.21
N THR A 345 -13.03 58.13 -1.88
CA THR A 345 -13.62 59.01 -2.89
C THR A 345 -13.04 60.42 -2.92
N ARG A 346 -12.99 61.03 -4.10
CA ARG A 346 -12.60 62.43 -4.29
C ARG A 346 -13.34 63.08 -5.46
N SER A 347 -14.05 64.16 -5.20
CA SER A 347 -14.64 65.00 -6.26
C SER A 347 -13.62 66.01 -6.80
N LEU A 348 -13.48 66.06 -8.13
CA LEU A 348 -12.52 66.89 -8.85
C LEU A 348 -13.22 67.74 -9.93
N ASN A 349 -12.84 69.02 -10.01
CA ASN A 349 -13.17 69.96 -11.09
C ASN A 349 -12.05 70.01 -12.13
N ASP A 350 -12.26 70.76 -13.20
CA ASP A 350 -11.35 70.90 -14.33
C ASP A 350 -9.96 71.39 -13.88
N GLY A 351 -8.92 70.70 -14.32
CA GLY A 351 -7.53 70.99 -13.96
C GLY A 351 -7.15 70.62 -12.52
N GLN A 352 -8.05 70.01 -11.74
CA GLN A 352 -7.73 69.60 -10.37
C GLN A 352 -7.12 68.19 -10.32
N VAL A 353 -6.18 68.03 -9.38
CA VAL A 353 -5.49 66.79 -9.06
C VAL A 353 -5.74 66.46 -7.59
N SER A 354 -6.04 65.21 -7.25
CA SER A 354 -6.18 64.77 -5.85
C SER A 354 -4.84 64.76 -5.11
N GLN A 355 -4.87 64.69 -3.78
CA GLN A 355 -3.71 64.17 -3.03
C GLN A 355 -3.42 62.72 -3.45
N TYR A 356 -2.24 62.21 -3.10
CA TYR A 356 -1.98 60.79 -3.23
C TYR A 356 -2.89 60.02 -2.26
N LEU A 357 -3.58 59.00 -2.76
CA LEU A 357 -4.07 57.89 -1.96
C LEU A 357 -2.89 56.92 -1.80
N ARG A 358 -2.22 57.02 -0.65
CA ARG A 358 -1.04 56.22 -0.33
C ARG A 358 -1.46 55.00 0.49
N CYS A 359 -1.22 53.81 -0.05
CA CYS A 359 -1.49 52.54 0.60
C CYS A 359 -0.18 51.82 0.96
N SER A 360 -0.08 51.24 2.15
CA SER A 360 1.12 50.58 2.69
C SER A 360 0.75 49.40 3.60
N SER A 361 1.73 48.82 4.31
CA SER A 361 1.56 47.70 5.24
C SER A 361 1.05 46.42 4.57
N TYR A 362 1.60 46.07 3.41
CA TYR A 362 1.17 44.90 2.63
C TYR A 362 1.57 43.55 3.26
N GLY A 363 2.62 43.51 4.09
CA GLY A 363 3.02 42.31 4.82
C GLY A 363 3.70 41.23 3.97
N PHE A 364 4.46 41.61 2.94
CA PHE A 364 5.25 40.66 2.16
C PHE A 364 6.31 39.96 3.01
N ALA A 365 6.58 38.69 2.67
CA ALA A 365 7.62 37.86 3.27
C ALA A 365 8.47 37.20 2.19
N ILE A 366 9.09 38.02 1.33
CA ILE A 366 9.97 37.57 0.25
C ILE A 366 11.28 37.01 0.86
N PRO A 367 11.74 35.80 0.47
CA PRO A 367 12.96 35.20 1.01
C PRO A 367 14.23 36.04 0.78
N ALA A 368 15.16 36.00 1.74
CA ALA A 368 16.49 36.59 1.57
C ALA A 368 17.24 35.92 0.41
N GLY A 369 17.94 36.71 -0.41
CA GLY A 369 18.64 36.23 -1.61
C GLY A 369 17.76 36.05 -2.85
N ALA A 370 16.45 36.27 -2.75
CA ALA A 370 15.59 36.36 -3.94
C ALA A 370 15.90 37.63 -4.76
N THR A 371 15.83 37.51 -6.07
CA THR A 371 15.92 38.64 -7.01
C THR A 371 14.52 39.09 -7.39
N ILE A 372 14.16 40.34 -7.06
CA ILE A 372 12.89 40.92 -7.51
C ILE A 372 13.00 41.16 -9.02
N THR A 373 12.08 40.59 -9.78
CA THR A 373 12.03 40.67 -11.24
C THR A 373 10.93 41.60 -11.75
N GLY A 374 9.88 41.87 -10.98
CA GLY A 374 8.87 42.86 -11.33
C GLY A 374 7.85 43.17 -10.24
N ILE A 375 7.16 44.31 -10.37
CA ILE A 375 6.12 44.77 -9.45
C ILE A 375 4.95 45.30 -10.27
N THR A 376 3.75 44.81 -9.98
CA THR A 376 2.50 45.27 -10.58
C THR A 376 1.58 45.80 -9.50
N VAL A 377 1.03 47.01 -9.66
CA VAL A 377 0.00 47.53 -8.78
C VAL A 377 -1.32 47.52 -9.54
N ASN A 378 -2.32 46.85 -8.99
CA ASN A 378 -3.66 46.84 -9.56
C ASN A 378 -4.51 47.86 -8.80
N VAL A 379 -5.29 48.67 -9.50
CA VAL A 379 -6.17 49.68 -8.91
C VAL A 379 -7.59 49.42 -9.37
N GLU A 380 -8.47 49.08 -8.44
CA GLU A 380 -9.91 49.00 -8.69
C GLU A 380 -10.52 50.40 -8.58
N ARG A 381 -10.94 50.94 -9.73
CA ARG A 381 -11.33 52.34 -9.86
C ARG A 381 -12.60 52.51 -10.68
N ARG A 382 -13.34 53.58 -10.37
CA ARG A 382 -14.48 54.08 -11.16
C ARG A 382 -14.64 55.58 -11.01
N ALA A 383 -15.42 56.15 -11.92
CA ALA A 383 -15.85 57.54 -11.88
C ALA A 383 -17.37 57.68 -11.75
N GLY A 384 -17.83 58.77 -11.16
CA GLY A 384 -19.24 59.16 -11.20
C GLY A 384 -19.73 59.52 -12.62
N THR A 385 -18.82 59.78 -13.55
CA THR A 385 -19.13 60.09 -14.95
C THR A 385 -18.02 59.57 -15.86
N ALA A 386 -18.39 58.84 -16.91
CA ALA A 386 -17.43 58.22 -17.83
C ALA A 386 -16.58 59.26 -18.57
N ASN A 387 -15.36 58.89 -18.95
CA ASN A 387 -14.49 59.66 -19.84
C ASN A 387 -14.10 61.05 -19.30
N ARG A 388 -13.97 61.19 -17.97
CA ARG A 388 -13.62 62.48 -17.33
C ARG A 388 -12.43 62.44 -16.38
N LEU A 389 -12.13 61.29 -15.78
CA LEU A 389 -11.02 61.14 -14.83
C LEU A 389 -9.95 60.21 -15.39
N GLN A 390 -8.71 60.52 -15.09
CA GLN A 390 -7.52 59.72 -15.40
C GLN A 390 -6.59 59.71 -14.20
N ASP A 391 -5.54 58.90 -14.27
CA ASP A 391 -4.44 59.02 -13.31
C ASP A 391 -3.71 60.33 -13.54
N ALA A 392 -3.39 61.02 -12.46
CA ALA A 392 -2.42 62.09 -12.43
C ALA A 392 -1.01 61.56 -12.15
N ALA A 393 -0.94 60.52 -11.31
CA ALA A 393 0.29 59.82 -10.96
C ALA A 393 -0.05 58.45 -10.35
N MET A 394 0.74 57.44 -10.66
CA MET A 394 0.76 56.15 -10.01
C MET A 394 2.22 55.79 -9.73
N ARG A 395 2.60 55.67 -8.45
CA ARG A 395 4.00 55.56 -8.01
C ARG A 395 4.14 54.53 -6.89
N LEU A 396 5.32 53.90 -6.77
CA LEU A 396 5.63 53.05 -5.63
C LEU A 396 6.13 53.88 -4.43
N VAL A 397 5.97 53.32 -3.24
CA VAL A 397 6.45 53.86 -1.97
C VAL A 397 7.56 52.95 -1.46
N LYS A 398 8.71 53.54 -1.15
CA LYS A 398 9.86 52.85 -0.55
C LYS A 398 10.10 53.38 0.85
N ASP A 399 10.49 52.51 1.76
CA ASP A 399 11.02 52.94 3.05
C ASP A 399 12.41 53.55 2.86
N VAL A 400 12.58 54.80 3.30
CA VAL A 400 13.89 55.45 3.37
C VAL A 400 14.11 55.90 4.81
N ALA A 401 14.95 55.15 5.52
CA ALA A 401 15.30 55.41 6.93
C ALA A 401 14.08 55.51 7.87
N GLY A 402 13.11 54.61 7.71
CA GLY A 402 11.87 54.55 8.50
C GLY A 402 10.76 55.47 8.00
N THR A 403 10.95 56.16 6.87
CA THR A 403 9.98 57.10 6.30
C THR A 403 9.42 56.59 4.97
N ALA A 404 8.10 56.51 4.86
CA ALA A 404 7.39 56.17 3.61
C ALA A 404 7.60 57.26 2.54
N THR A 405 8.49 57.00 1.57
CA THR A 405 8.88 57.96 0.53
C THR A 405 8.31 57.54 -0.82
N ILE A 406 7.48 58.40 -1.42
CA ILE A 406 6.91 58.18 -2.77
C ILE A 406 8.00 58.38 -3.82
N GLN A 407 8.23 57.37 -4.65
CA GLN A 407 9.30 57.36 -5.64
C GLN A 407 8.98 58.22 -6.86
N ALA A 408 10.00 58.57 -7.66
CA ALA A 408 9.85 59.48 -8.80
C ALA A 408 9.22 58.83 -10.03
N THR A 409 9.49 57.54 -10.27
CA THR A 409 9.02 56.82 -11.46
C THR A 409 7.51 56.66 -11.43
N ASP A 410 6.86 57.14 -12.49
CA ASP A 410 5.41 57.15 -12.65
C ASP A 410 4.95 56.11 -13.68
N ARG A 411 3.85 55.43 -13.37
CA ARG A 411 3.15 54.45 -14.22
C ARG A 411 1.67 54.76 -14.37
N SER A 412 1.32 56.03 -14.21
CA SER A 412 -0.01 56.55 -14.53
C SER A 412 -0.44 56.15 -15.94
N THR A 413 -1.73 55.87 -16.10
CA THR A 413 -2.34 55.60 -17.41
C THR A 413 -3.17 56.78 -17.85
N ALA A 414 -3.21 57.02 -19.17
CA ALA A 414 -4.17 57.96 -19.77
C ALA A 414 -5.56 57.33 -19.97
N THR A 415 -5.77 56.10 -19.48
CA THR A 415 -7.07 55.41 -19.56
C THR A 415 -8.08 56.16 -18.71
N PHE A 416 -9.22 56.52 -19.31
CA PHE A 416 -10.28 57.16 -18.55
C PHE A 416 -10.98 56.17 -17.63
N TYR A 417 -11.35 56.64 -16.43
CA TYR A 417 -12.07 55.85 -15.46
C TYR A 417 -13.49 55.54 -15.99
N PRO A 418 -13.92 54.27 -16.00
CA PRO A 418 -15.28 53.90 -16.37
C PRO A 418 -16.29 54.23 -15.26
N THR A 419 -17.58 54.19 -15.57
CA THR A 419 -18.67 54.35 -14.57
C THR A 419 -18.94 53.08 -13.79
N THR A 420 -18.57 51.93 -14.37
CA THR A 420 -18.50 50.63 -13.71
C THR A 420 -17.13 50.47 -13.08
N GLU A 421 -17.04 49.69 -12.02
CA GLU A 421 -15.76 49.34 -11.41
C GLU A 421 -14.93 48.49 -12.37
N THR A 422 -13.64 48.81 -12.48
CA THR A 422 -12.66 48.05 -13.24
C THR A 422 -11.34 48.05 -12.51
N THR A 423 -10.58 46.99 -12.68
CA THR A 423 -9.18 46.91 -12.26
C THR A 423 -8.29 47.42 -13.40
N GLU A 424 -7.40 48.37 -13.11
CA GLU A 424 -6.30 48.77 -13.99
C GLU A 424 -4.97 48.30 -13.42
N ALA A 425 -4.13 47.67 -14.24
CA ALA A 425 -2.78 47.28 -13.86
C ALA A 425 -1.76 48.39 -14.21
N HIS A 426 -0.85 48.64 -13.28
CA HIS A 426 0.27 49.56 -13.43
C HIS A 426 1.58 48.80 -13.19
N GLY A 427 2.53 48.89 -14.10
CA GLY A 427 3.75 48.07 -14.08
C GLY A 427 3.54 46.69 -14.70
N GLY A 428 4.28 45.69 -14.23
CA GLY A 428 4.25 44.34 -14.81
C GLY A 428 5.23 43.36 -14.16
N ALA A 429 5.12 42.08 -14.53
CA ALA A 429 5.92 40.97 -13.97
C ALA A 429 7.44 41.08 -14.22
N THR A 430 7.86 41.93 -15.14
CA THR A 430 9.28 42.22 -15.44
C THR A 430 9.66 43.68 -15.14
N ASP A 431 8.79 44.41 -14.45
CA ASP A 431 8.89 45.86 -14.35
C ASP A 431 9.27 46.31 -12.93
N LEU A 432 10.49 46.86 -12.78
CA LEU A 432 11.06 47.29 -11.50
C LEU A 432 10.81 48.78 -11.18
N TRP A 433 9.94 49.45 -11.92
CA TRP A 433 9.59 50.87 -11.66
C TRP A 433 10.82 51.80 -11.66
N GLY A 434 11.78 51.52 -12.54
CA GLY A 434 12.97 52.34 -12.76
C GLY A 434 14.00 52.32 -11.62
N GLY A 435 13.86 51.44 -10.63
CA GLY A 435 14.79 51.29 -9.50
C GLY A 435 15.20 49.84 -9.23
N THR A 436 16.05 49.64 -8.24
CA THR A 436 16.39 48.31 -7.70
C THR A 436 15.58 48.04 -6.42
N TRP A 437 15.11 46.80 -6.30
CA TRP A 437 14.31 46.32 -5.18
C TRP A 437 14.95 45.09 -4.58
N THR A 438 15.19 45.11 -3.28
CA THR A 438 15.60 43.94 -2.51
C THR A 438 14.39 43.32 -1.79
N PRO A 439 14.48 42.05 -1.37
CA PRO A 439 13.47 41.46 -0.48
C PRO A 439 13.22 42.33 0.77
N ASP A 440 14.26 42.92 1.35
CA ASP A 440 14.14 43.82 2.50
C ASP A 440 13.31 45.07 2.20
N ASP A 441 13.51 45.69 1.03
CA ASP A 441 12.74 46.86 0.62
C ASP A 441 11.23 46.58 0.53
N ILE A 442 10.87 45.35 0.12
CA ILE A 442 9.48 44.92 -0.10
C ILE A 442 8.82 44.44 1.19
N ASN A 443 9.59 43.79 2.07
CA ASN A 443 9.08 43.21 3.32
C ASN A 443 8.84 44.27 4.41
N LEU A 444 9.38 45.47 4.27
CA LEU A 444 9.16 46.56 5.22
C LEU A 444 7.73 47.09 5.19
N GLY A 445 7.19 47.41 6.37
CA GLY A 445 5.79 47.86 6.51
C GLY A 445 5.44 49.16 5.78
N ASN A 446 6.43 50.00 5.44
CA ASN A 446 6.22 51.23 4.68
C ASN A 446 6.22 51.02 3.16
N PHE A 447 6.59 49.83 2.67
CA PHE A 447 6.46 49.51 1.25
C PHE A 447 5.00 49.62 0.80
N GLY A 448 4.78 50.16 -0.40
CA GLY A 448 3.44 50.31 -0.92
C GLY A 448 3.33 51.08 -2.22
N ALA A 449 2.18 51.72 -2.43
CA ALA A 449 1.84 52.40 -3.67
C ALA A 449 1.04 53.69 -3.40
N ALA A 450 1.10 54.64 -4.34
CA ALA A 450 0.49 55.95 -4.24
C ALA A 450 -0.16 56.36 -5.57
N LEU A 451 -1.48 56.61 -5.52
CA LEU A 451 -2.28 57.04 -6.67
C LEU A 451 -2.78 58.47 -6.50
N ALA A 452 -2.64 59.32 -7.51
CA ALA A 452 -3.38 60.58 -7.61
C ALA A 452 -4.24 60.56 -8.87
N SER A 453 -5.46 61.10 -8.79
CA SER A 453 -6.40 61.20 -9.91
C SER A 453 -6.54 62.65 -10.37
N GLN A 454 -6.82 62.86 -11.65
CA GLN A 454 -7.03 64.19 -12.22
C GLN A 454 -8.25 64.25 -13.12
N LYS A 455 -8.79 65.46 -13.29
CA LYS A 455 -9.74 65.82 -14.34
C LYS A 455 -9.06 66.76 -15.35
N PRO A 456 -8.58 66.28 -16.51
CA PRO A 456 -7.74 67.08 -17.40
C PRO A 456 -8.50 68.07 -18.31
N GLY A 457 -9.78 67.82 -18.61
CA GLY A 457 -10.57 68.62 -19.55
C GLY A 457 -11.42 69.72 -18.91
N THR A 458 -11.95 70.64 -19.73
CA THR A 458 -12.77 71.81 -19.32
C THR A 458 -14.28 71.64 -19.52
N ALA A 459 -14.75 70.42 -19.80
CA ALA A 459 -16.15 70.15 -20.15
C ALA A 459 -16.93 69.42 -19.03
N GLY A 460 -18.01 70.07 -18.58
CA GLY A 460 -19.01 69.57 -17.64
C GLY A 460 -18.61 69.66 -16.15
N GLY A 461 -19.56 69.43 -15.23
CA GLY A 461 -19.36 69.62 -13.78
C GLY A 461 -18.35 68.68 -13.11
N ALA A 462 -18.14 68.88 -11.81
CA ALA A 462 -17.29 68.02 -10.97
C ALA A 462 -17.72 66.55 -11.08
N THR A 463 -16.76 65.64 -10.99
CA THR A 463 -17.03 64.19 -10.97
C THR A 463 -16.18 63.53 -9.90
N THR A 464 -16.70 62.44 -9.33
CA THR A 464 -16.08 61.73 -8.20
C THR A 464 -15.22 60.59 -8.71
N ALA A 465 -13.94 60.60 -8.36
CA ALA A 465 -13.05 59.45 -8.43
C ALA A 465 -13.34 58.53 -7.24
N SER A 466 -13.42 57.23 -7.48
CA SER A 466 -13.69 56.21 -6.47
C SER A 466 -12.70 55.06 -6.63
N VAL A 467 -12.06 54.65 -5.54
CA VAL A 467 -11.10 53.53 -5.50
C VAL A 467 -11.54 52.54 -4.42
N ASP A 468 -11.67 51.26 -4.77
CA ASP A 468 -12.13 50.18 -3.88
C ASP A 468 -10.98 49.33 -3.32
N HIS A 469 -10.01 48.99 -4.17
CA HIS A 469 -8.91 48.11 -3.77
C HIS A 469 -7.64 48.43 -4.54
N MET A 470 -6.48 48.34 -3.87
CA MET A 470 -5.18 48.58 -4.48
C MET A 470 -4.15 47.49 -4.14
N PRO A 471 -4.29 46.24 -4.62
CA PRO A 471 -3.34 45.19 -4.32
C PRO A 471 -2.04 45.33 -5.13
N ILE A 472 -0.93 44.87 -4.55
CA ILE A 472 0.38 44.81 -5.21
C ILE A 472 0.73 43.35 -5.46
N THR A 473 1.21 43.04 -6.66
CA THR A 473 1.84 41.78 -7.04
C THR A 473 3.34 41.99 -7.17
N VAL A 474 4.14 41.23 -6.43
CA VAL A 474 5.62 41.22 -6.53
C VAL A 474 6.05 39.91 -7.15
N THR A 475 6.79 39.99 -8.26
CA THR A 475 7.38 38.86 -8.98
C THR A 475 8.88 38.78 -8.67
N TYR A 476 9.38 37.60 -8.28
CA TYR A 476 10.79 37.36 -7.93
C TYR A 476 11.25 35.96 -8.33
N THR A 477 12.56 35.78 -8.50
CA THR A 477 13.19 34.47 -8.62
C THR A 477 13.99 34.18 -7.36
N VAL A 478 13.78 33.01 -6.75
CA VAL A 478 14.61 32.55 -5.63
C VAL A 478 15.92 32.05 -6.22
N GLY A 479 17.05 32.66 -5.82
CA GLY A 479 18.35 32.07 -6.12
C GLY A 479 18.49 30.75 -5.36
N VAL A 480 18.93 29.68 -6.02
CA VAL A 480 19.33 28.45 -5.34
C VAL A 480 20.43 28.82 -4.34
N ALA A 481 20.20 28.59 -3.05
CA ALA A 481 21.25 28.67 -2.05
C ALA A 481 22.39 27.74 -2.51
N GLY A 482 23.62 28.26 -2.52
CA GLY A 482 24.78 27.44 -2.89
C GLY A 482 25.08 26.38 -1.82
N PRO A 483 26.04 25.48 -2.09
CA PRO A 483 26.47 24.51 -1.09
C PRO A 483 26.97 25.22 0.18
N HIS A 484 26.99 24.52 1.31
CA HIS A 484 27.66 24.99 2.51
C HIS A 484 29.16 25.22 2.25
N HIS A 485 29.84 24.22 1.72
CA HIS A 485 31.24 24.29 1.31
C HIS A 485 31.54 23.27 0.21
N ILE A 486 32.71 23.37 -0.42
CA ILE A 486 33.24 22.36 -1.33
C ILE A 486 34.32 21.55 -0.59
N GLN A 487 34.14 20.23 -0.51
CA GLN A 487 35.17 19.32 0.00
C GLN A 487 35.99 18.78 -1.18
N ILE A 488 37.32 18.87 -1.09
CA ILE A 488 38.28 18.32 -2.06
C ILE A 488 38.99 17.12 -1.44
N ASP A 489 38.70 15.92 -1.95
CA ASP A 489 39.45 14.72 -1.59
C ASP A 489 40.61 14.56 -2.58
N HIS A 490 41.82 14.52 -2.04
CA HIS A 490 43.07 14.32 -2.77
C HIS A 490 43.99 13.40 -1.96
N ASP A 491 45.10 12.96 -2.51
CA ASP A 491 45.99 11.96 -1.89
C ASP A 491 47.41 12.48 -1.61
N GLY A 492 47.56 13.81 -1.61
CA GLY A 492 48.75 14.49 -1.11
C GLY A 492 49.87 14.75 -2.11
N GLY A 493 49.82 14.23 -3.34
CA GLY A 493 50.85 14.49 -4.34
C GLY A 493 50.33 14.67 -5.77
N GLY A 494 51.17 15.21 -6.64
CA GLY A 494 50.94 15.31 -8.07
C GLY A 494 52.26 15.41 -8.84
N LEU A 495 52.20 15.44 -10.17
CA LEU A 495 53.38 15.64 -11.01
C LEU A 495 53.35 17.02 -11.67
N THR A 496 54.50 17.67 -11.80
CA THR A 496 54.57 19.01 -12.41
C THR A 496 54.24 19.01 -13.91
N CYS A 497 54.26 17.83 -14.53
CA CYS A 497 54.06 17.66 -15.97
C CYS A 497 52.68 17.11 -16.37
N SER A 498 51.82 16.74 -15.41
CA SER A 498 50.46 16.23 -15.65
C SER A 498 49.45 16.91 -14.73
N ALA A 499 48.18 16.93 -15.15
CA ALA A 499 47.11 17.33 -14.24
C ALA A 499 46.89 16.20 -13.21
N GLU A 500 46.66 16.59 -11.96
CA GLU A 500 46.37 15.70 -10.84
C GLU A 500 44.87 15.59 -10.65
N THR A 501 44.33 14.37 -10.52
CA THR A 501 42.88 14.15 -10.46
C THR A 501 42.42 14.18 -9.00
N VAL A 502 41.39 14.99 -8.70
CA VAL A 502 40.82 15.13 -7.37
C VAL A 502 39.31 14.85 -7.40
N THR A 503 38.76 14.42 -6.27
CA THR A 503 37.30 14.30 -6.12
C THR A 503 36.77 15.54 -5.40
N ILE A 504 35.80 16.21 -6.01
CA ILE A 504 35.11 17.35 -5.40
C ILE A 504 33.69 16.94 -4.99
N LYS A 505 33.28 17.36 -3.79
CA LYS A 505 31.94 17.14 -3.24
C LYS A 505 31.33 18.48 -2.86
N ALA A 506 30.08 18.68 -3.26
CA ALA A 506 29.29 19.81 -2.80
C ALA A 506 28.61 19.41 -1.48
N CYS A 507 29.02 19.99 -0.37
CA CYS A 507 28.44 19.67 0.94
C CYS A 507 27.30 20.66 1.24
N ALA A 508 26.15 20.14 1.67
CA ALA A 508 25.00 20.94 2.11
C ALA A 508 25.10 21.35 3.60
N ASP A 509 25.98 20.71 4.37
CA ASP A 509 26.23 21.00 5.79
C ASP A 509 27.71 20.84 6.18
N ASN A 510 28.01 21.03 7.47
CA ASN A 510 29.33 20.85 8.07
C ASN A 510 29.49 19.47 8.77
N LEU A 511 28.75 18.44 8.36
CA LEU A 511 28.89 17.10 8.94
C LEU A 511 30.07 16.32 8.31
N SER A 512 30.51 15.26 8.98
CA SER A 512 31.54 14.35 8.46
C SER A 512 31.11 12.89 8.63
N PRO A 513 30.76 12.17 7.54
CA PRO A 513 30.62 12.68 6.17
C PRO A 513 29.47 13.70 6.04
N CYS A 514 29.64 14.70 5.17
CA CYS A 514 28.64 15.76 4.95
C CYS A 514 27.42 15.22 4.19
N THR A 515 26.26 15.86 4.35
CA THR A 515 25.17 15.65 3.40
C THR A 515 25.49 16.33 2.07
N LEU A 516 25.14 15.69 0.95
CA LEU A 516 25.50 16.18 -0.39
C LEU A 516 24.47 17.18 -0.90
N TYR A 517 24.97 18.30 -1.42
CA TYR A 517 24.19 19.29 -2.14
C TYR A 517 23.94 18.82 -3.57
N THR A 518 22.66 18.66 -3.93
CA THR A 518 22.22 18.10 -5.22
C THR A 518 21.68 19.16 -6.19
N GLY A 519 21.72 20.45 -5.82
CA GLY A 519 21.21 21.57 -6.63
C GLY A 519 22.05 21.92 -7.85
N GLY A 520 23.12 21.18 -8.13
CA GLY A 520 24.09 21.43 -9.19
C GLY A 520 24.99 22.63 -8.91
N VAL A 521 26.29 22.49 -9.13
CA VAL A 521 27.25 23.58 -8.84
C VAL A 521 28.45 23.55 -9.79
N ASN A 522 28.89 24.72 -10.27
CA ASN A 522 30.16 24.85 -10.98
C ASN A 522 31.27 25.24 -10.02
N VAL A 523 32.37 24.49 -9.98
CA VAL A 523 33.49 24.64 -9.04
C VAL A 523 34.77 24.93 -9.80
N THR A 524 35.43 26.04 -9.49
CA THR A 524 36.75 26.39 -10.03
C THR A 524 37.84 26.07 -9.01
N LEU A 525 38.83 25.26 -9.39
CA LEU A 525 39.89 24.75 -8.50
C LEU A 525 41.23 25.49 -8.70
N THR A 526 41.96 25.67 -7.59
CA THR A 526 43.34 26.17 -7.57
C THR A 526 44.24 25.11 -6.94
N PRO A 527 45.46 24.84 -7.46
CA PRO A 527 46.11 25.44 -8.63
C PRO A 527 45.56 24.91 -9.97
N GLY A 528 45.67 25.71 -11.03
CA GLY A 528 45.25 25.35 -12.40
C GLY A 528 44.10 26.21 -12.93
N GLY A 529 43.21 26.70 -12.07
CA GLY A 529 42.13 27.64 -12.43
C GLY A 529 41.00 27.04 -13.27
N GLN A 530 40.92 25.71 -13.33
CA GLN A 530 39.95 25.00 -14.17
C GLN A 530 38.60 24.85 -13.46
N THR A 531 37.50 24.93 -14.23
CA THR A 531 36.13 24.81 -13.73
C THR A 531 35.53 23.45 -14.07
N PHE A 532 34.90 22.81 -13.08
CA PHE A 532 34.24 21.52 -13.17
C PHE A 532 32.81 21.62 -12.65
N ALA A 533 31.87 20.92 -13.30
CA ALA A 533 30.49 20.84 -12.84
C ALA A 533 30.30 19.66 -11.88
N ILE A 534 29.57 19.86 -10.79
CA ILE A 534 29.01 18.82 -9.93
C ILE A 534 27.52 18.74 -10.25
N ASP A 535 27.04 17.56 -10.61
CA ASP A 535 25.66 17.30 -10.98
C ASP A 535 24.78 16.97 -9.75
N ALA A 536 23.58 16.43 -9.99
CA ALA A 536 22.63 16.07 -8.94
C ALA A 536 23.11 14.94 -8.01
N THR A 537 24.24 14.28 -8.30
CA THR A 537 24.87 13.32 -7.38
C THR A 537 25.61 14.02 -6.24
N GLY A 538 25.91 15.32 -6.38
CA GLY A 538 26.70 16.09 -5.42
C GLY A 538 28.20 15.77 -5.41
N ILE A 539 28.68 14.92 -6.33
CA ILE A 539 30.09 14.51 -6.44
C ILE A 539 30.58 14.62 -7.88
N ASN A 540 31.82 15.08 -8.08
CA ASN A 540 32.56 14.88 -9.33
C ASN A 540 33.94 14.29 -9.01
N SER A 541 34.19 13.06 -9.46
CA SER A 541 35.43 12.31 -9.23
C SER A 541 36.48 12.45 -10.34
N ALA A 542 36.24 13.33 -11.31
CA ALA A 542 37.09 13.57 -12.47
C ALA A 542 37.57 15.03 -12.56
N ALA A 543 37.45 15.80 -11.47
CA ALA A 543 38.02 17.13 -11.39
C ALA A 543 39.54 17.04 -11.33
N SER A 544 40.24 18.12 -11.69
CA SER A 544 41.70 18.10 -11.69
C SER A 544 42.33 19.44 -11.31
N VAL A 545 43.50 19.37 -10.68
CA VAL A 545 44.37 20.51 -10.37
C VAL A 545 45.71 20.35 -11.07
N GLN A 546 46.38 21.44 -11.40
CA GLN A 546 47.66 21.38 -12.09
C GLN A 546 48.60 22.49 -11.62
N GLN A 547 49.88 22.13 -11.43
CA GLN A 547 50.95 23.06 -11.14
C GLN A 547 52.20 22.68 -11.93
N SER A 548 52.81 23.63 -12.63
CA SER A 548 53.99 23.38 -13.50
C SER A 548 55.34 23.61 -12.79
N THR A 549 55.34 23.71 -11.46
CA THR A 549 56.52 24.01 -10.64
C THR A 549 56.58 23.06 -9.45
N THR A 550 57.77 22.56 -9.16
CA THR A 550 58.03 21.64 -8.06
C THR A 550 57.77 22.32 -6.71
N GLY A 551 57.17 21.61 -5.78
CA GLY A 551 56.90 22.10 -4.42
C GLY A 551 55.46 21.88 -3.96
N SER A 552 55.12 22.44 -2.80
CA SER A 552 53.78 22.31 -2.22
C SER A 552 52.85 23.45 -2.67
N ALA A 553 51.60 23.12 -2.98
CA ALA A 553 50.51 24.06 -3.19
C ALA A 553 49.34 23.78 -2.25
N THR A 554 48.52 24.80 -2.03
CA THR A 554 47.28 24.70 -1.24
C THR A 554 46.07 24.67 -2.17
N LEU A 555 45.26 23.64 -2.02
CA LEU A 555 44.01 23.48 -2.77
C LEU A 555 42.96 24.47 -2.30
N SER A 556 42.24 25.08 -3.24
CA SER A 556 41.06 25.89 -2.95
C SER A 556 40.00 25.74 -4.04
N ALA A 557 38.75 26.00 -3.68
CA ALA A 557 37.59 25.92 -4.55
C ALA A 557 36.73 27.19 -4.47
N VAL A 558 36.27 27.68 -5.62
CA VAL A 558 35.26 28.74 -5.73
C VAL A 558 34.05 28.18 -6.48
N SER A 559 32.86 28.27 -5.89
CA SER A 559 31.64 27.67 -6.44
C SER A 559 30.65 28.71 -6.97
N VAL A 560 29.82 28.30 -7.94
CA VAL A 560 28.65 29.05 -8.43
C VAL A 560 27.46 28.07 -8.53
N PRO A 561 26.38 28.24 -7.72
CA PRO A 561 26.19 29.30 -6.73
C PRO A 561 27.25 29.31 -5.62
N ALA A 562 27.50 30.48 -5.04
CA ALA A 562 28.58 30.68 -4.06
C ALA A 562 28.34 29.85 -2.79
N ALA A 563 29.40 29.25 -2.28
CA ALA A 563 29.35 28.53 -1.02
C ALA A 563 28.94 29.47 0.11
N THR A 564 28.13 28.98 1.04
CA THR A 564 27.49 29.79 2.08
C THR A 564 28.30 29.89 3.38
N ASP A 565 29.26 28.99 3.61
CA ASP A 565 30.18 29.05 4.75
C ASP A 565 31.32 30.07 4.51
N ALA A 566 31.81 30.67 5.60
CA ALA A 566 33.00 31.54 5.59
C ALA A 566 34.30 30.81 5.21
N THR A 567 34.31 29.47 5.33
CA THR A 567 35.33 28.51 4.90
C THR A 567 34.80 27.71 3.69
N PRO A 568 34.82 28.29 2.48
CA PRO A 568 34.16 27.72 1.31
C PRO A 568 34.85 26.45 0.77
N THR A 569 36.03 26.11 1.27
CA THR A 569 36.77 24.90 0.88
C THR A 569 37.25 24.13 2.11
N THR A 570 36.97 22.83 2.12
CA THR A 570 37.60 21.85 3.01
C THR A 570 38.32 20.81 2.15
N CYS A 571 39.27 20.09 2.73
CA CYS A 571 39.97 19.04 2.01
C CYS A 571 40.18 17.82 2.88
N VAL A 572 40.31 16.65 2.25
CA VAL A 572 40.73 15.41 2.87
C VAL A 572 41.93 14.87 2.11
N ASN A 573 43.05 14.70 2.80
CA ASN A 573 44.17 13.95 2.27
C ASN A 573 43.94 12.45 2.54
N THR A 574 43.59 11.69 1.52
CA THR A 574 43.26 10.26 1.63
C THR A 574 44.49 9.38 1.89
N SER A 575 45.71 9.87 1.63
CA SER A 575 46.95 9.14 1.97
C SER A 575 47.43 9.41 3.40
N ASP A 576 47.03 10.54 3.99
CA ASP A 576 47.22 10.88 5.40
C ASP A 576 45.98 11.60 5.96
N PRO A 577 44.94 10.84 6.37
CA PRO A 577 43.71 11.41 6.91
C PRO A 577 43.89 12.18 8.22
N THR A 578 45.08 12.12 8.84
CA THR A 578 45.41 12.79 10.10
C THR A 578 46.17 14.10 9.92
N SER A 579 46.44 14.51 8.68
CA SER A 579 47.20 15.71 8.35
C SER A 579 46.57 17.00 8.90
N LEU A 580 47.37 17.82 9.57
CA LEU A 580 46.99 19.16 10.06
C LEU A 580 46.91 20.21 8.95
N THR A 581 47.34 19.87 7.74
CA THR A 581 47.27 20.70 6.53
C THR A 581 46.60 19.90 5.40
N PRO A 582 45.31 19.57 5.52
CA PRO A 582 44.65 18.59 4.66
C PRO A 582 44.38 19.09 3.24
N CYS A 583 44.64 20.38 2.93
CA CYS A 583 44.58 20.94 1.58
C CYS A 583 45.96 21.06 0.92
N ALA A 584 47.04 20.64 1.57
CA ALA A 584 48.39 20.75 1.02
C ALA A 584 48.70 19.56 0.09
N ILE A 585 49.07 19.85 -1.15
CA ILE A 585 49.47 18.85 -2.16
C ILE A 585 50.91 19.12 -2.62
N THR A 586 51.71 18.08 -2.89
CA THR A 586 53.11 18.22 -3.31
C THR A 586 53.31 17.79 -4.76
N PHE A 587 53.79 18.69 -5.62
CA PHE A 587 54.10 18.39 -7.02
C PHE A 587 55.58 18.03 -7.22
N SER A 588 55.83 16.86 -7.80
CA SER A 588 57.17 16.31 -8.09
C SER A 588 57.50 16.33 -9.59
N ASP A 589 58.79 16.42 -9.95
CA ASP A 589 59.22 16.43 -11.36
C ASP A 589 59.34 15.04 -12.00
N SER A 590 59.19 13.96 -11.25
CA SER A 590 59.22 12.60 -11.79
C SER A 590 58.38 11.63 -10.94
N GLY A 591 57.84 10.60 -11.58
CA GLY A 591 57.02 9.57 -10.92
C GLY A 591 56.53 8.47 -11.88
N PHE A 592 55.74 7.54 -11.36
CA PHE A 592 55.14 6.45 -12.14
C PHE A 592 53.64 6.64 -12.36
N ILE A 593 53.16 6.63 -13.59
CA ILE A 593 51.72 6.57 -13.88
C ILE A 593 51.33 5.11 -14.08
N VAL A 594 50.47 4.58 -13.21
CA VAL A 594 50.01 3.18 -13.29
C VAL A 594 48.57 3.15 -13.80
N THR A 595 48.31 2.40 -14.86
CA THR A 595 46.96 2.18 -15.39
C THR A 595 46.64 0.70 -15.34
N VAL A 596 45.54 0.33 -14.68
CA VAL A 596 45.03 -1.04 -14.63
C VAL A 596 43.56 -1.03 -15.04
N PRO A 597 43.14 -1.80 -16.07
CA PRO A 597 41.74 -1.86 -16.45
C PRO A 597 40.91 -2.64 -15.42
N ASN A 598 39.67 -2.22 -15.21
CA ASN A 598 38.67 -3.03 -14.51
C ASN A 598 38.49 -4.36 -15.26
N HIS A 599 38.35 -5.45 -14.51
CA HIS A 599 38.28 -6.78 -15.09
C HIS A 599 37.47 -7.75 -14.22
N THR A 600 37.16 -8.91 -14.76
CA THR A 600 36.53 -9.99 -14.02
C THR A 600 37.57 -10.72 -13.18
N SER A 601 37.23 -11.11 -11.95
CA SER A 601 38.13 -11.85 -11.07
C SER A 601 38.63 -13.13 -11.74
N CYS A 602 39.92 -13.42 -11.58
CA CYS A 602 40.69 -14.47 -12.25
C CYS A 602 40.85 -14.35 -13.77
N SER A 603 40.31 -13.29 -14.41
CA SER A 603 40.72 -12.94 -15.78
C SER A 603 42.08 -12.22 -15.77
N SER A 604 42.76 -12.21 -16.92
CA SER A 604 44.03 -11.49 -17.09
C SER A 604 43.76 -10.03 -17.47
N ALA A 605 44.35 -9.10 -16.73
CA ALA A 605 44.39 -7.68 -17.05
C ALA A 605 45.82 -7.23 -17.36
N THR A 606 46.01 -6.38 -18.36
CA THR A 606 47.31 -5.79 -18.67
C THR A 606 47.43 -4.43 -18.01
N ALA A 607 48.23 -4.35 -16.96
CA ALA A 607 48.63 -3.09 -16.34
C ALA A 607 49.74 -2.43 -17.16
N THR A 608 49.68 -1.11 -17.28
CA THR A 608 50.73 -0.29 -17.90
C THR A 608 51.34 0.61 -16.82
N ILE A 609 52.66 0.61 -16.72
CA ILE A 609 53.44 1.40 -15.77
C ILE A 609 54.33 2.33 -16.59
N GLU A 610 54.07 3.62 -16.53
CA GLU A 610 54.82 4.64 -17.27
C GLU A 610 55.73 5.40 -16.31
N ALA A 611 57.03 5.42 -16.60
CA ALA A 611 57.99 6.22 -15.85
C ALA A 611 58.15 7.58 -16.53
N VAL A 612 57.66 8.64 -15.90
CA VAL A 612 57.62 9.99 -16.46
C VAL A 612 58.46 10.98 -15.67
N GLN A 613 58.98 11.99 -16.35
CA GLN A 613 59.63 13.15 -15.76
C GLN A 613 59.32 14.42 -16.54
N THR A 614 59.47 15.58 -15.91
CA THR A 614 59.22 16.89 -16.50
C THR A 614 60.35 17.28 -17.45
N ALA A 615 59.98 17.60 -18.70
CA ALA A 615 60.93 18.09 -19.68
C ALA A 615 61.40 19.52 -19.33
N PRO A 616 62.72 19.77 -19.27
CA PRO A 616 63.25 21.11 -18.99
C PRO A 616 62.69 22.17 -19.94
N GLY A 617 62.17 23.26 -19.38
CA GLY A 617 61.69 24.44 -20.13
C GLY A 617 60.36 24.31 -20.87
N THR A 618 59.74 23.13 -20.95
CA THR A 618 58.46 22.93 -21.65
C THR A 618 57.33 22.41 -20.75
N GLY A 619 57.63 21.90 -19.56
CA GLY A 619 56.62 21.41 -18.61
C GLY A 619 55.87 20.14 -19.06
N ARG A 620 56.30 19.50 -20.16
CA ARG A 620 55.66 18.28 -20.70
C ARG A 620 56.23 17.03 -20.05
N CYS A 621 55.40 16.01 -19.84
CA CYS A 621 55.90 14.70 -19.40
C CYS A 621 56.68 14.06 -20.54
N VAL A 622 57.92 13.68 -20.26
CA VAL A 622 58.78 12.86 -21.13
C VAL A 622 59.18 11.58 -20.40
N PRO A 623 59.55 10.51 -21.13
CA PRO A 623 59.95 9.27 -20.50
C PRO A 623 61.19 9.43 -19.60
N ALA A 624 61.07 9.07 -18.32
CA ALA A 624 62.19 9.02 -17.38
C ALA A 624 63.10 7.80 -17.64
N TYR A 625 62.51 6.70 -18.12
CA TYR A 625 63.22 5.51 -18.58
C TYR A 625 62.98 5.32 -20.07
N GLN A 626 64.02 5.06 -20.86
CA GLN A 626 63.89 4.81 -22.31
C GLN A 626 64.76 3.64 -22.72
N ASN A 627 64.16 2.57 -23.22
CA ASN A 627 64.85 1.34 -23.66
C ASN A 627 65.79 0.77 -22.58
N VAL A 628 65.35 0.79 -21.33
CA VAL A 628 66.12 0.31 -20.17
C VAL A 628 65.30 -0.64 -19.31
N THR A 629 66.00 -1.55 -18.64
CA THR A 629 65.43 -2.44 -17.63
C THR A 629 65.78 -1.90 -16.25
N GLN A 630 64.78 -1.68 -15.40
CA GLN A 630 64.95 -1.08 -14.08
C GLN A 630 64.22 -1.87 -12.99
N PRO A 631 64.77 -1.94 -11.76
CA PRO A 631 64.05 -2.48 -10.61
C PRO A 631 62.99 -1.49 -10.14
N VAL A 632 61.75 -1.97 -9.99
CA VAL A 632 60.61 -1.21 -9.47
C VAL A 632 59.97 -1.99 -8.34
N ASN A 633 59.75 -1.35 -7.20
CA ASN A 633 59.07 -1.96 -6.07
C ASN A 633 57.56 -1.86 -6.27
N LEU A 634 56.89 -3.01 -6.34
CA LEU A 634 55.44 -3.11 -6.47
C LEU A 634 54.82 -3.61 -5.18
N SER A 635 53.70 -3.02 -4.78
CA SER A 635 52.79 -3.53 -3.75
C SER A 635 51.36 -3.24 -4.17
N PHE A 636 50.37 -3.78 -3.46
CA PHE A 636 48.99 -3.34 -3.61
C PHE A 636 48.31 -3.08 -2.27
N ALA A 637 47.23 -2.32 -2.29
CA ALA A 637 46.40 -2.07 -1.11
C ALA A 637 44.92 -2.35 -1.41
N TYR A 638 44.20 -2.75 -0.36
CA TYR A 638 42.76 -2.93 -0.38
C TYR A 638 42.07 -1.58 -0.16
N THR A 639 41.29 -1.13 -1.13
CA THR A 639 40.49 0.10 -1.00
C THR A 639 39.08 -0.23 -0.55
N ASN A 640 38.47 -1.28 -1.13
CA ASN A 640 37.21 -1.85 -0.68
C ASN A 640 37.18 -3.35 -1.02
N PRO A 641 37.13 -4.27 -0.03
CA PRO A 641 37.07 -4.02 1.42
C PRO A 641 38.31 -3.31 1.98
N ALA A 642 38.32 -2.93 3.27
CA ALA A 642 39.48 -2.27 3.89
C ALA A 642 40.66 -3.23 4.14
N SER A 643 40.44 -4.53 4.06
CA SER A 643 41.45 -5.59 4.19
C SER A 643 41.01 -6.84 3.43
N GLY A 644 41.97 -7.72 3.11
CA GLY A 644 41.71 -9.00 2.46
C GLY A 644 42.93 -9.92 2.54
N THR A 645 42.79 -11.15 2.04
CA THR A 645 43.79 -12.22 2.20
C THR A 645 44.44 -12.69 0.90
N GLN A 646 43.96 -12.22 -0.25
CA GLN A 646 44.42 -12.67 -1.57
C GLN A 646 45.60 -11.83 -2.07
N SER A 647 46.36 -12.37 -3.02
CA SER A 647 47.47 -11.67 -3.69
C SER A 647 47.18 -11.45 -5.17
N ILE A 648 47.89 -10.53 -5.80
CA ILE A 648 47.82 -10.34 -7.26
C ILE A 648 48.88 -11.24 -7.90
N ASN A 649 48.45 -12.13 -8.81
CA ASN A 649 49.35 -12.99 -9.57
C ASN A 649 49.88 -12.22 -10.79
N VAL A 650 51.19 -12.30 -11.02
CA VAL A 650 51.84 -11.76 -12.22
C VAL A 650 52.14 -12.89 -13.19
N LEU A 651 51.71 -12.72 -14.43
CA LEU A 651 51.87 -13.69 -15.51
C LEU A 651 53.06 -13.25 -16.41
N SER A 652 54.30 -13.49 -15.96
CA SER A 652 55.52 -13.17 -16.72
C SER A 652 56.35 -14.43 -17.03
N GLY A 653 56.08 -15.07 -18.17
CA GLY A 653 56.77 -16.31 -18.57
C GLY A 653 56.46 -17.50 -17.63
N SER A 654 57.35 -18.48 -17.58
CA SER A 654 57.15 -19.74 -16.83
C SER A 654 57.34 -19.63 -15.30
N ASN A 655 57.47 -18.42 -14.73
CA ASN A 655 57.64 -18.21 -13.29
C ASN A 655 56.56 -17.26 -12.76
N LEU A 656 55.66 -17.78 -11.92
CA LEU A 656 54.61 -17.02 -11.24
C LEU A 656 55.23 -16.19 -10.11
N ALA A 657 55.30 -14.88 -10.29
CA ALA A 657 55.59 -13.94 -9.21
C ALA A 657 54.27 -13.41 -8.63
N THR A 658 54.22 -13.13 -7.33
CA THR A 658 53.05 -12.53 -6.67
C THR A 658 53.38 -11.14 -6.16
N ILE A 659 52.39 -10.24 -6.22
CA ILE A 659 52.44 -8.94 -5.58
C ILE A 659 51.61 -9.03 -4.31
N THR A 660 52.21 -8.65 -3.20
CA THR A 660 51.59 -8.65 -1.87
C THR A 660 51.31 -7.22 -1.41
N THR A 661 50.75 -7.07 -0.21
CA THR A 661 50.61 -5.75 0.42
C THR A 661 51.95 -5.14 0.84
N ALA A 662 52.99 -5.96 1.01
CA ALA A 662 54.35 -5.50 1.21
C ALA A 662 55.06 -5.26 -0.13
N ALA A 663 55.84 -4.18 -0.21
CA ALA A 663 56.59 -3.81 -1.41
C ALA A 663 57.68 -4.84 -1.74
N THR A 664 57.60 -5.43 -2.93
CA THR A 664 58.58 -6.39 -3.47
C THR A 664 59.18 -5.86 -4.76
N THR A 665 60.48 -6.09 -4.97
CA THR A 665 61.18 -5.62 -6.18
C THR A 665 60.85 -6.50 -7.38
N HIS A 666 60.33 -5.90 -8.44
CA HIS A 666 60.12 -6.52 -9.75
C HIS A 666 60.98 -5.83 -10.81
N THR A 667 61.54 -6.62 -11.73
CA THR A 667 62.36 -6.08 -12.82
C THR A 667 61.47 -5.79 -14.02
N LEU A 668 61.36 -4.53 -14.42
CA LEU A 668 60.50 -4.08 -15.53
C LEU A 668 61.35 -3.54 -16.69
N THR A 669 60.98 -3.90 -17.92
CA THR A 669 61.61 -3.39 -19.14
C THR A 669 60.75 -2.29 -19.74
N PHE A 670 61.31 -1.08 -19.79
CA PHE A 670 60.65 0.12 -20.31
C PHE A 670 61.03 0.35 -21.77
N ASN A 671 60.04 0.56 -22.63
CA ASN A 671 60.23 0.81 -24.05
C ASN A 671 60.70 2.26 -24.34
N ASN A 672 60.73 2.67 -25.60
CA ASN A 672 61.17 4.00 -26.02
C ASN A 672 60.27 5.16 -25.55
N VAL A 673 59.04 4.87 -25.12
CA VAL A 673 58.12 5.85 -24.52
C VAL A 673 58.05 5.74 -23.00
N GLY A 674 58.93 4.94 -22.38
CA GLY A 674 58.98 4.78 -20.93
C GLY A 674 57.81 4.04 -20.33
N ALA A 675 57.13 3.21 -21.10
CA ALA A 675 56.07 2.32 -20.63
C ALA A 675 56.60 0.89 -20.47
N ALA A 676 56.23 0.24 -19.37
CA ALA A 676 56.37 -1.19 -19.13
C ALA A 676 54.98 -1.82 -18.95
N THR A 677 54.77 -3.02 -19.48
CA THR A 677 53.50 -3.75 -19.36
C THR A 677 53.64 -4.93 -18.41
N LEU A 678 52.64 -5.13 -17.57
CA LEU A 678 52.56 -6.22 -16.61
C LEU A 678 51.20 -6.91 -16.75
N VAL A 679 51.20 -8.21 -17.07
CA VAL A 679 49.94 -8.99 -17.08
C VAL A 679 49.70 -9.50 -15.67
N LEU A 680 48.55 -9.15 -15.10
CA LEU A 680 48.15 -9.53 -13.74
C LEU A 680 46.80 -10.24 -13.72
N SER A 681 46.54 -10.99 -12.65
CA SER A 681 45.27 -11.64 -12.38
C SER A 681 45.00 -11.65 -10.88
N TYR A 682 43.78 -11.30 -10.48
CA TYR A 682 43.36 -11.25 -9.09
C TYR A 682 42.13 -12.12 -8.86
N ALA A 683 42.20 -13.06 -7.91
CA ALA A 683 41.23 -14.16 -7.77
C ALA A 683 39.94 -13.80 -7.00
N ASP A 684 39.88 -12.64 -6.35
CA ASP A 684 38.73 -12.19 -5.56
C ASP A 684 38.03 -10.97 -6.21
N ALA A 685 36.94 -10.52 -5.60
CA ALA A 685 36.29 -9.26 -5.97
C ALA A 685 36.75 -8.10 -5.05
N GLY A 686 36.69 -6.88 -5.54
CA GLY A 686 36.96 -5.67 -4.76
C GLY A 686 37.58 -4.54 -5.57
N LYS A 687 37.79 -3.41 -4.90
CA LYS A 687 38.54 -2.26 -5.39
C LYS A 687 39.93 -2.27 -4.75
N LEU A 688 40.96 -2.25 -5.59
CA LEU A 688 42.36 -2.33 -5.18
C LEU A 688 43.16 -1.19 -5.80
N THR A 689 44.30 -0.86 -5.18
CA THR A 689 45.28 0.07 -5.72
C THR A 689 46.62 -0.63 -5.86
N LEU A 690 47.17 -0.70 -7.08
CA LEU A 690 48.53 -1.17 -7.37
C LEU A 690 49.50 0.00 -7.24
N THR A 691 50.53 -0.11 -6.39
CA THR A 691 51.52 0.93 -6.12
C THR A 691 52.88 0.60 -6.72
N ALA A 692 53.53 1.57 -7.37
CA ALA A 692 54.88 1.45 -7.92
C ALA A 692 55.83 2.52 -7.34
N ASN A 693 57.01 2.10 -6.86
CA ASN A 693 58.04 2.98 -6.31
C ASN A 693 59.43 2.64 -6.88
N GLY A 694 60.27 3.65 -7.09
CA GLY A 694 61.60 3.49 -7.69
C GLY A 694 62.44 4.77 -7.61
N THR A 695 63.47 4.87 -8.44
CA THR A 695 64.41 6.01 -8.43
C THR A 695 64.74 6.47 -9.85
N ALA A 696 64.54 7.75 -10.14
CA ALA A 696 64.86 8.36 -11.42
C ALA A 696 66.37 8.20 -11.78
N PRO A 697 66.75 8.29 -13.07
CA PRO A 697 68.16 8.26 -13.48
C PRO A 697 69.03 9.34 -12.82
N THR A 698 68.42 10.43 -12.36
CA THR A 698 69.06 11.54 -11.62
C THR A 698 69.28 11.24 -10.13
N GLY A 699 68.80 10.10 -9.63
CA GLY A 699 68.85 9.71 -8.22
C GLY A 699 67.67 10.23 -7.38
N ALA A 700 66.73 10.98 -7.96
CA ALA A 700 65.52 11.42 -7.28
C ALA A 700 64.56 10.24 -7.03
N THR A 701 63.89 10.22 -5.88
CA THR A 701 62.84 9.24 -5.58
C THR A 701 61.67 9.41 -6.55
N MET A 702 61.25 8.32 -7.19
CA MET A 702 60.03 8.27 -7.99
C MET A 702 58.96 7.50 -7.22
N THR A 703 57.91 8.20 -6.84
CA THR A 703 56.70 7.59 -6.29
C THR A 703 55.66 7.45 -7.39
N MET A 704 54.66 6.63 -7.14
CA MET A 704 53.49 6.56 -7.99
C MET A 704 52.81 7.94 -8.07
N ALA A 705 52.41 8.31 -9.28
CA ALA A 705 51.51 9.40 -9.57
C ALA A 705 50.22 9.11 -8.78
N PRO A 706 49.82 10.02 -7.90
CA PRO A 706 48.66 9.77 -7.07
C PRO A 706 47.37 9.64 -7.92
N GLY A 707 46.35 8.94 -7.42
CA GLY A 707 45.15 8.52 -8.17
C GLY A 707 45.36 7.42 -9.22
N SER A 708 46.60 7.07 -9.55
CA SER A 708 46.91 6.00 -10.51
C SER A 708 46.91 4.60 -9.84
N GLY A 709 46.75 3.55 -10.65
CA GLY A 709 46.80 2.16 -10.19
C GLY A 709 45.52 1.61 -9.55
N ILE A 710 44.44 2.40 -9.49
CA ILE A 710 43.13 1.96 -8.96
C ILE A 710 42.40 1.11 -10.00
N PHE A 711 41.88 -0.05 -9.59
CA PHE A 711 41.02 -0.89 -10.43
C PHE A 711 40.01 -1.69 -9.62
N ILE A 712 38.98 -2.16 -10.30
CA ILE A 712 37.92 -3.02 -9.75
C ILE A 712 38.01 -4.40 -10.39
N ALA A 713 38.05 -5.43 -9.54
CA ALA A 713 37.82 -6.81 -9.93
C ALA A 713 36.39 -7.20 -9.55
N ALA A 714 35.53 -7.48 -10.53
CA ALA A 714 34.15 -7.92 -10.29
C ALA A 714 34.04 -9.46 -10.30
N PRO A 715 33.06 -10.07 -9.62
CA PRO A 715 32.77 -11.49 -9.80
C PRO A 715 32.42 -11.82 -11.25
N ALA A 716 32.62 -13.06 -11.65
CA ALA A 716 32.35 -13.54 -13.01
C ALA A 716 30.89 -13.94 -13.21
N SER A 717 30.28 -14.56 -12.19
CA SER A 717 28.92 -15.07 -12.26
C SER A 717 28.33 -15.24 -10.86
N PHE A 718 27.02 -15.48 -10.79
CA PHE A 718 26.36 -15.96 -9.59
C PHE A 718 25.99 -17.44 -9.73
N ALA A 719 26.15 -18.21 -8.66
CA ALA A 719 25.72 -19.59 -8.57
C ALA A 719 24.61 -19.73 -7.52
N PHE A 720 23.53 -20.42 -7.89
CA PHE A 720 22.45 -20.77 -6.97
C PHE A 720 22.74 -22.12 -6.29
N SER A 721 22.45 -22.22 -5.00
CA SER A 721 22.53 -23.46 -4.23
C SER A 721 21.54 -23.42 -3.06
N GLY A 722 21.47 -24.48 -2.27
CA GLY A 722 20.60 -24.54 -1.08
C GLY A 722 19.10 -24.60 -1.37
N ILE A 723 18.70 -24.71 -2.63
CA ILE A 723 17.29 -24.85 -3.05
C ILE A 723 16.79 -26.21 -2.57
N PRO A 724 15.68 -26.28 -1.80
CA PRO A 724 15.14 -27.55 -1.33
C PRO A 724 14.71 -28.47 -2.48
N ALA A 725 14.74 -29.77 -2.23
CA ALA A 725 14.26 -30.75 -3.21
C ALA A 725 12.76 -30.60 -3.45
N ALA A 726 12.35 -30.74 -4.70
CA ALA A 726 10.95 -30.72 -5.10
C ALA A 726 10.16 -31.93 -4.55
N PRO A 727 8.83 -31.82 -4.38
CA PRO A 727 8.03 -30.62 -4.67
C PRO A 727 8.12 -29.56 -3.56
N LEU A 728 8.18 -28.30 -3.98
CA LEU A 728 8.02 -27.14 -3.11
C LEU A 728 6.53 -26.82 -2.97
N VAL A 729 6.14 -26.01 -1.99
CA VAL A 729 4.73 -25.66 -1.78
C VAL A 729 4.48 -24.20 -2.18
N ALA A 730 3.50 -23.98 -3.05
CA ALA A 730 3.08 -22.63 -3.44
C ALA A 730 2.64 -21.84 -2.20
N GLY A 731 3.08 -20.59 -2.07
CA GLY A 731 2.84 -19.73 -0.90
C GLY A 731 3.74 -19.99 0.30
N GLN A 732 4.52 -21.08 0.30
CA GLN A 732 5.47 -21.37 1.37
C GLN A 732 6.85 -20.81 1.02
N ALA A 733 7.48 -20.14 1.99
CA ALA A 733 8.83 -19.64 1.83
C ALA A 733 9.84 -20.79 1.67
N PHE A 734 10.81 -20.62 0.77
CA PHE A 734 11.92 -21.55 0.54
C PHE A 734 13.25 -20.80 0.53
N ASN A 735 14.29 -21.46 1.06
CA ASN A 735 15.62 -20.87 1.17
C ASN A 735 16.42 -21.06 -0.12
N VAL A 736 17.19 -20.05 -0.49
CA VAL A 736 18.10 -20.08 -1.64
C VAL A 736 19.40 -19.36 -1.27
N SER A 737 20.53 -20.00 -1.54
CA SER A 737 21.85 -19.40 -1.41
C SER A 737 22.35 -18.92 -2.77
N VAL A 738 22.92 -17.72 -2.82
CA VAL A 738 23.54 -17.13 -4.00
C VAL A 738 25.00 -16.86 -3.70
N THR A 739 25.90 -17.46 -4.48
CA THR A 739 27.35 -17.30 -4.33
C THR A 739 27.91 -16.50 -5.49
N ALA A 740 28.69 -15.45 -5.19
CA ALA A 740 29.47 -14.73 -6.19
C ALA A 740 30.73 -15.53 -6.53
N MET A 741 30.91 -15.90 -7.80
CA MET A 741 31.97 -16.81 -8.26
C MET A 741 33.00 -16.07 -9.09
N ASN A 742 34.27 -16.48 -8.99
CA ASN A 742 35.34 -16.01 -9.85
C ASN A 742 35.46 -16.82 -11.17
N ALA A 743 36.25 -16.32 -12.13
CA ALA A 743 36.48 -16.97 -13.42
C ALA A 743 37.70 -17.93 -13.43
N CYS A 744 38.16 -18.41 -12.26
CA CYS A 744 39.31 -19.32 -12.25
C CYS A 744 38.97 -20.67 -12.89
N ALA A 745 39.98 -21.45 -13.30
CA ALA A 745 39.78 -22.79 -13.87
C ALA A 745 38.95 -23.72 -12.97
N THR A 746 39.10 -23.57 -11.65
CA THR A 746 38.19 -24.11 -10.65
C THR A 746 37.46 -22.93 -10.00
N PRO A 747 36.19 -22.67 -10.36
CA PRO A 747 35.44 -21.56 -9.81
C PRO A 747 35.33 -21.65 -8.29
N ALA A 748 35.60 -20.54 -7.61
CA ALA A 748 35.49 -20.40 -6.16
C ALA A 748 34.75 -19.11 -5.80
N ALA A 749 34.27 -19.03 -4.55
CA ALA A 749 33.59 -17.86 -4.04
C ALA A 749 34.56 -16.66 -3.97
N THR A 750 34.13 -15.49 -4.45
CA THR A 750 34.81 -14.23 -4.22
C THR A 750 34.47 -13.74 -2.81
N LEU A 751 35.32 -14.05 -1.83
CA LEU A 751 35.05 -13.84 -0.41
C LEU A 751 34.85 -12.37 -0.04
N ASN A 752 35.54 -11.48 -0.75
CA ASN A 752 35.49 -10.04 -0.54
C ASN A 752 34.32 -9.36 -1.26
N PHE A 753 33.50 -10.12 -2.00
CA PHE A 753 32.35 -9.55 -2.69
C PHE A 753 31.30 -9.02 -1.72
N ASN A 754 31.02 -7.72 -1.83
CA ASN A 754 29.97 -7.02 -1.12
C ASN A 754 29.32 -6.00 -2.05
N GLY A 755 28.34 -6.44 -2.84
CA GLY A 755 27.59 -5.62 -3.78
C GLY A 755 26.09 -5.91 -3.72
N THR A 756 25.28 -4.96 -4.18
CA THR A 756 23.82 -5.11 -4.22
C THR A 756 23.40 -5.91 -5.43
N VAL A 757 22.89 -7.12 -5.20
CA VAL A 757 22.42 -8.04 -6.25
C VAL A 757 20.90 -8.06 -6.25
N THR A 758 20.29 -8.04 -7.43
CA THR A 758 18.83 -8.21 -7.58
C THR A 758 18.51 -9.67 -7.88
N LEU A 759 17.57 -10.25 -7.15
CA LEU A 759 16.97 -11.55 -7.40
C LEU A 759 15.63 -11.37 -8.11
N SER A 760 15.44 -12.12 -9.18
CA SER A 760 14.22 -12.07 -9.98
C SER A 760 13.75 -13.45 -10.40
N SER A 761 12.43 -13.62 -10.55
CA SER A 761 11.84 -14.82 -11.16
C SER A 761 11.43 -14.56 -12.61
N SER A 762 11.48 -15.58 -13.45
CA SER A 762 11.02 -15.54 -14.84
C SER A 762 10.49 -16.91 -15.27
N ASN A 763 9.90 -16.96 -16.47
CA ASN A 763 9.44 -18.20 -17.11
C ASN A 763 8.55 -19.09 -16.20
N PRO A 764 7.47 -18.55 -15.60
CA PRO A 764 6.55 -19.37 -14.84
C PRO A 764 5.84 -20.37 -15.77
N LEU A 765 5.96 -21.67 -15.47
CA LEU A 765 5.35 -22.74 -16.27
C LEU A 765 4.48 -23.64 -15.37
N PRO A 766 3.17 -23.75 -15.64
CA PRO A 766 2.42 -23.07 -16.71
C PRO A 766 2.24 -21.58 -16.41
N ALA A 767 1.96 -20.76 -17.42
CA ALA A 767 1.75 -19.31 -17.28
C ALA A 767 0.26 -18.95 -17.26
N LEU A 768 -0.54 -19.67 -16.45
CA LEU A 768 -2.00 -19.46 -16.34
C LEU A 768 -2.37 -18.56 -15.16
N GLY A 769 -1.50 -18.45 -14.15
CA GLY A 769 -1.66 -17.58 -12.98
C GLY A 769 -0.90 -16.25 -13.06
N ASN A 770 -1.34 -15.29 -12.25
CA ASN A 770 -0.74 -13.95 -12.12
C ASN A 770 0.07 -13.82 -10.81
N ALA A 771 0.91 -14.79 -10.49
CA ALA A 771 1.80 -14.66 -9.33
C ALA A 771 2.68 -13.42 -9.48
N THR A 772 2.82 -12.66 -8.38
CA THR A 772 3.75 -11.54 -8.32
C THR A 772 5.16 -12.07 -8.58
N ALA A 773 5.83 -11.54 -9.60
CA ALA A 773 7.21 -11.91 -9.88
C ALA A 773 8.09 -11.57 -8.67
N ILE A 774 8.97 -12.49 -8.31
CA ILE A 774 10.06 -12.19 -7.38
C ILE A 774 10.88 -11.07 -8.02
N ASN A 775 11.06 -9.98 -7.29
CA ASN A 775 11.91 -8.86 -7.66
C ASN A 775 12.36 -8.13 -6.39
N GLN A 776 13.45 -8.61 -5.79
CA GLN A 776 13.95 -8.10 -4.51
C GLN A 776 15.47 -8.03 -4.50
N ALA A 777 16.02 -7.19 -3.62
CA ALA A 777 17.45 -7.23 -3.34
C ALA A 777 17.80 -8.53 -2.60
N ALA A 778 18.95 -9.10 -2.94
CA ALA A 778 19.53 -10.20 -2.19
C ALA A 778 19.92 -9.70 -0.78
N ALA A 779 19.87 -10.59 0.20
CA ALA A 779 20.43 -10.34 1.52
C ALA A 779 21.94 -10.04 1.43
N ALA A 780 22.49 -9.41 2.46
CA ALA A 780 23.90 -9.06 2.51
C ALA A 780 24.82 -10.28 2.28
N PHE A 781 25.86 -10.09 1.47
CA PHE A 781 26.85 -11.12 1.20
C PHE A 781 27.82 -11.22 2.39
N THR A 782 28.06 -12.43 2.87
CA THR A 782 29.09 -12.75 3.86
C THR A 782 30.00 -13.82 3.26
N ASN A 783 31.30 -13.54 3.15
CA ASN A 783 32.26 -14.42 2.48
C ASN A 783 31.83 -14.83 1.06
N GLY A 784 31.28 -13.88 0.29
CA GLY A 784 30.82 -14.12 -1.08
C GLY A 784 29.52 -14.92 -1.21
N VAL A 785 28.80 -15.20 -0.11
CA VAL A 785 27.53 -15.92 -0.12
C VAL A 785 26.41 -15.09 0.50
N SER A 786 25.24 -15.06 -0.15
CA SER A 786 24.00 -14.47 0.32
C SER A 786 22.94 -15.55 0.53
N ASN A 787 22.25 -15.55 1.67
CA ASN A 787 21.16 -16.49 1.97
C ASN A 787 19.82 -15.75 1.95
N ASN A 788 18.89 -16.24 1.14
CA ASN A 788 17.64 -15.56 0.82
C ASN A 788 16.45 -16.46 1.11
N SER A 789 15.38 -15.89 1.63
CA SER A 789 14.09 -16.54 1.76
C SER A 789 13.17 -15.97 0.68
N LEU A 790 12.69 -16.83 -0.22
CA LEU A 790 11.85 -16.46 -1.35
C LEU A 790 10.49 -17.14 -1.22
N THR A 791 9.45 -16.51 -1.75
CA THR A 791 8.09 -17.09 -1.79
C THR A 791 7.57 -17.05 -3.22
N TRP A 792 6.84 -18.09 -3.62
CA TRP A 792 6.20 -18.18 -4.93
C TRP A 792 4.79 -18.74 -4.77
N ASP A 793 3.78 -17.99 -5.21
CA ASP A 793 2.37 -18.24 -4.85
C ASP A 793 1.60 -19.13 -5.83
N GLU A 794 2.27 -19.69 -6.84
CA GLU A 794 1.64 -20.48 -7.90
C GLU A 794 2.25 -21.87 -8.08
N VAL A 795 1.45 -22.79 -8.62
CA VAL A 795 1.89 -24.15 -8.98
C VAL A 795 2.79 -24.11 -10.22
N GLY A 796 3.70 -25.08 -10.35
CA GLY A 796 4.53 -25.22 -11.55
C GLY A 796 6.01 -24.97 -11.28
N THR A 797 6.75 -24.41 -12.24
CA THR A 797 8.18 -24.12 -12.11
C THR A 797 8.48 -22.68 -12.47
N ILE A 798 9.58 -22.14 -11.93
CA ILE A 798 10.12 -20.82 -12.28
C ILE A 798 11.61 -20.91 -12.56
N ASP A 799 12.13 -19.92 -13.28
CA ASP A 799 13.56 -19.68 -13.40
C ASP A 799 13.96 -18.52 -12.47
N LEU A 800 15.00 -18.70 -11.65
CA LEU A 800 15.55 -17.65 -10.80
C LEU A 800 16.77 -17.01 -11.47
N LYS A 801 16.89 -15.70 -11.38
CA LYS A 801 18.02 -14.92 -11.90
C LYS A 801 18.57 -13.96 -10.85
N ALA A 802 19.88 -14.01 -10.64
CA ALA A 802 20.65 -13.04 -9.87
C ALA A 802 21.36 -12.10 -10.87
N SER A 803 21.35 -10.80 -10.60
CA SER A 803 21.92 -9.79 -11.51
C SER A 803 22.60 -8.65 -10.75
N LEU A 804 23.75 -8.20 -11.26
CA LEU A 804 24.53 -7.06 -10.79
C LEU A 804 24.92 -6.19 -11.99
N SER A 805 24.45 -4.94 -12.02
CA SER A 805 24.70 -3.99 -13.11
C SER A 805 25.71 -2.90 -12.76
N VAL A 806 25.95 -2.64 -11.48
CA VAL A 806 26.94 -1.66 -11.00
C VAL A 806 27.70 -2.24 -9.81
N TYR A 807 29.01 -2.12 -9.80
CA TYR A 807 29.84 -2.58 -8.68
C TYR A 807 30.96 -1.60 -8.36
N LEU A 808 30.95 -1.04 -7.13
CA LEU A 808 31.97 -0.10 -6.62
C LEU A 808 32.25 1.11 -7.55
N GLY A 809 31.23 1.56 -8.30
CA GLY A 809 31.32 2.66 -9.27
C GLY A 809 31.62 2.23 -10.71
N TRP A 810 31.88 0.94 -10.96
CA TRP A 810 31.97 0.41 -12.32
C TRP A 810 30.57 0.09 -12.86
N ASP A 811 30.17 0.80 -13.93
CA ASP A 811 28.98 0.48 -14.72
C ASP A 811 29.23 -0.75 -15.61
N MET A 812 28.45 -1.81 -15.36
CA MET A 812 28.47 -3.07 -16.08
C MET A 812 27.12 -3.31 -16.79
N SER A 813 26.30 -2.29 -17.01
CA SER A 813 24.97 -2.40 -17.63
C SER A 813 24.97 -3.06 -19.02
N THR A 814 26.06 -2.92 -19.78
CA THR A 814 26.25 -3.53 -21.10
C THR A 814 26.62 -5.02 -21.04
N ALA A 815 27.14 -5.49 -19.91
CA ALA A 815 27.56 -6.87 -19.67
C ALA A 815 27.40 -7.21 -18.17
N PRO A 816 26.16 -7.29 -17.66
CA PRO A 816 25.92 -7.48 -16.23
C PRO A 816 26.39 -8.85 -15.76
N VAL A 817 26.89 -8.91 -14.53
CA VAL A 817 27.20 -10.19 -13.89
C VAL A 817 25.88 -10.86 -13.54
N THR A 818 25.68 -12.08 -14.04
CA THR A 818 24.42 -12.80 -13.85
C THR A 818 24.65 -14.24 -13.40
N GLY A 819 23.62 -14.81 -12.79
CA GLY A 819 23.48 -16.24 -12.53
C GLY A 819 22.03 -16.62 -12.77
N THR A 820 21.80 -17.84 -13.26
CA THR A 820 20.43 -18.33 -13.50
C THR A 820 20.32 -19.77 -13.03
N GLN A 821 19.21 -20.06 -12.34
CA GLN A 821 18.79 -21.41 -12.04
C GLN A 821 17.47 -21.66 -12.75
N THR A 822 17.41 -22.66 -13.61
CA THR A 822 16.19 -23.01 -14.33
C THR A 822 15.40 -24.12 -13.63
N ASN A 823 14.10 -24.18 -13.91
CA ASN A 823 13.19 -25.22 -13.43
C ASN A 823 13.16 -25.38 -11.90
N VAL A 824 13.20 -24.27 -11.15
CA VAL A 824 13.00 -24.28 -9.70
C VAL A 824 11.56 -24.70 -9.39
N GLY A 825 11.43 -25.69 -8.51
CA GLY A 825 10.18 -26.40 -8.26
C GLY A 825 10.28 -27.87 -8.71
N ARG A 826 9.18 -28.57 -8.97
CA ARG A 826 7.80 -28.06 -9.07
C ARG A 826 7.22 -27.59 -7.73
N PHE A 827 6.49 -26.49 -7.76
CA PHE A 827 5.58 -26.03 -6.72
C PHE A 827 4.24 -26.76 -6.84
N GLN A 828 3.76 -27.35 -5.73
CA GLN A 828 2.45 -27.97 -5.59
C GLN A 828 1.51 -27.08 -4.77
N PRO A 829 0.18 -27.29 -4.81
CA PRO A 829 -0.72 -26.58 -3.90
C PRO A 829 -0.39 -26.87 -2.43
N GLY A 830 -0.66 -25.91 -1.55
CA GLY A 830 -0.52 -26.11 -0.10
C GLY A 830 -1.59 -27.05 0.46
N TYR A 831 -2.82 -26.90 0.00
CA TYR A 831 -3.96 -27.72 0.43
C TYR A 831 -5.11 -27.68 -0.58
N PHE A 832 -6.14 -28.48 -0.34
CA PHE A 832 -7.41 -28.41 -1.07
C PHE A 832 -8.53 -27.90 -0.16
N ASP A 833 -9.45 -27.12 -0.71
CA ASP A 833 -10.78 -26.96 -0.13
C ASP A 833 -11.80 -27.73 -0.96
N THR A 834 -12.85 -28.23 -0.32
CA THR A 834 -13.99 -28.81 -1.03
C THR A 834 -15.29 -28.09 -0.68
N THR A 835 -16.18 -27.99 -1.66
CA THR A 835 -17.55 -27.50 -1.49
C THR A 835 -18.52 -28.47 -2.12
N VAL A 836 -19.68 -28.65 -1.50
CA VAL A 836 -20.70 -29.60 -1.94
C VAL A 836 -21.95 -28.84 -2.40
N THR A 837 -22.50 -29.26 -3.54
CA THR A 837 -23.84 -28.90 -3.98
C THR A 837 -24.73 -30.13 -3.85
N PRO A 838 -25.65 -30.18 -2.87
CA PRO A 838 -26.54 -31.32 -2.67
C PRO A 838 -27.43 -31.59 -3.88
N GLY A 839 -27.81 -32.85 -4.10
CA GLY A 839 -28.70 -33.24 -5.20
C GLY A 839 -30.14 -32.73 -5.03
N CYS A 840 -30.55 -32.38 -3.81
CA CYS A 840 -31.89 -31.92 -3.46
C CYS A 840 -31.84 -30.75 -2.47
N ALA A 841 -31.57 -29.55 -2.96
CA ALA A 841 -31.46 -28.30 -2.18
C ALA A 841 -30.49 -28.39 -0.98
N THR A 842 -30.94 -28.90 0.16
CA THR A 842 -30.15 -29.02 1.40
C THR A 842 -29.65 -30.43 1.69
N PHE A 843 -30.09 -31.46 0.95
CA PHE A 843 -29.70 -32.86 1.19
C PHE A 843 -29.58 -33.65 -0.12
N THR A 844 -29.15 -34.90 -0.04
CA THR A 844 -29.09 -35.84 -1.17
C THR A 844 -29.67 -37.20 -0.79
N TYR A 845 -30.42 -37.83 -1.69
CA TYR A 845 -30.92 -39.18 -1.46
C TYR A 845 -29.86 -40.26 -1.67
N ALA A 846 -29.72 -41.15 -0.69
CA ALA A 846 -28.86 -42.33 -0.78
C ALA A 846 -29.46 -43.41 -1.69
N GLY A 847 -28.57 -44.11 -2.37
CA GLY A 847 -28.83 -45.44 -2.91
C GLY A 847 -28.71 -46.51 -1.82
N SER A 848 -28.90 -47.77 -2.18
CA SER A 848 -28.63 -48.90 -1.29
C SER A 848 -27.90 -50.03 -2.03
N ILE A 849 -27.04 -50.75 -1.31
CA ILE A 849 -26.32 -51.91 -1.84
C ILE A 849 -27.26 -53.12 -1.92
N ALA A 850 -28.02 -53.38 -0.86
CA ALA A 850 -28.97 -54.48 -0.79
C ALA A 850 -30.31 -54.02 -0.19
N PRO A 851 -31.43 -54.06 -0.95
CA PRO A 851 -31.49 -54.32 -2.40
C PRO A 851 -30.80 -53.21 -3.19
N ALA A 852 -30.29 -53.52 -4.39
CA ALA A 852 -29.55 -52.57 -5.21
C ALA A 852 -30.45 -51.42 -5.67
N LYS A 853 -30.06 -50.19 -5.36
CA LYS A 853 -30.79 -48.96 -5.66
C LYS A 853 -29.81 -47.83 -5.92
N ALA A 854 -29.96 -47.12 -7.03
CA ALA A 854 -29.08 -46.00 -7.38
C ALA A 854 -29.31 -44.82 -6.43
N GLY A 855 -28.22 -44.13 -6.05
CA GLY A 855 -28.27 -42.89 -5.29
C GLY A 855 -28.47 -41.67 -6.18
N GLN A 856 -28.93 -40.57 -5.59
CA GLN A 856 -29.02 -39.28 -6.26
C GLN A 856 -27.61 -38.69 -6.43
N PRO A 857 -27.25 -38.19 -7.63
CA PRO A 857 -25.97 -37.53 -7.83
C PRO A 857 -25.95 -36.17 -7.12
N PHE A 858 -24.79 -35.82 -6.56
CA PHE A 858 -24.51 -34.51 -5.98
C PHE A 858 -23.10 -34.06 -6.41
N THR A 859 -22.88 -32.75 -6.51
CA THR A 859 -21.61 -32.22 -7.03
C THR A 859 -20.65 -31.91 -5.89
N VAL A 860 -19.40 -32.35 -6.02
CA VAL A 860 -18.30 -31.92 -5.16
C VAL A 860 -17.30 -31.15 -6.02
N THR A 861 -16.96 -29.94 -5.58
CA THR A 861 -15.98 -29.07 -6.21
C THR A 861 -14.76 -28.97 -5.31
N VAL A 862 -13.57 -29.15 -5.88
CA VAL A 862 -12.27 -29.08 -5.23
C VAL A 862 -11.53 -27.84 -5.72
N LYS A 863 -10.97 -27.06 -4.80
CA LYS A 863 -10.17 -25.86 -5.08
C LYS A 863 -8.74 -26.05 -4.58
N ALA A 864 -7.74 -25.85 -5.44
CA ALA A 864 -6.32 -25.92 -5.15
C ALA A 864 -5.81 -24.58 -4.60
N LYS A 865 -5.38 -24.57 -3.34
CA LYS A 865 -4.99 -23.37 -2.60
C LYS A 865 -3.48 -23.31 -2.35
N ARG A 866 -2.93 -22.11 -2.25
CA ARG A 866 -1.55 -21.89 -1.79
C ARG A 866 -1.47 -22.04 -0.26
N PHE A 867 -0.29 -22.30 0.27
CA PHE A 867 -0.02 -22.31 1.70
C PHE A 867 -0.33 -20.93 2.32
N GLY A 868 -1.01 -20.92 3.46
CA GLY A 868 -1.42 -19.69 4.14
C GLY A 868 -2.58 -18.95 3.49
N GLY A 869 -3.16 -19.46 2.40
CA GLY A 869 -4.49 -19.03 1.95
C GLY A 869 -5.52 -19.33 3.04
N ASP A 870 -6.49 -18.45 3.23
CA ASP A 870 -7.64 -18.70 4.10
C ASP A 870 -8.92 -18.83 3.25
N ALA A 871 -10.07 -19.00 3.90
CA ALA A 871 -11.36 -19.08 3.21
C ALA A 871 -11.73 -17.80 2.44
N THR A 872 -11.06 -16.66 2.72
CA THR A 872 -11.24 -15.37 2.04
C THR A 872 -10.29 -15.17 0.86
N ASP A 873 -9.25 -16.01 0.73
CA ASP A 873 -8.39 -16.05 -0.45
C ASP A 873 -9.17 -16.53 -1.67
N ALA A 874 -9.72 -15.56 -2.41
CA ALA A 874 -10.47 -15.80 -3.65
C ALA A 874 -9.58 -16.35 -4.77
N THR A 875 -8.25 -16.35 -4.61
CA THR A 875 -7.29 -16.77 -5.65
C THR A 875 -6.87 -18.22 -5.45
N ASN A 876 -7.37 -19.10 -6.32
CA ASN A 876 -6.85 -20.46 -6.40
C ASN A 876 -5.50 -20.44 -7.14
N THR A 877 -4.67 -21.46 -6.91
CA THR A 877 -3.45 -21.70 -7.72
C THR A 877 -3.87 -22.02 -9.16
N ALA A 878 -3.92 -20.99 -10.02
CA ALA A 878 -4.50 -21.11 -11.35
C ALA A 878 -3.72 -22.10 -12.22
N ASN A 879 -2.42 -22.25 -11.95
CA ASN A 879 -1.53 -23.17 -12.62
C ASN A 879 -1.79 -24.65 -12.30
N TYR A 880 -2.57 -24.97 -11.27
CA TYR A 880 -3.06 -26.32 -11.03
C TYR A 880 -4.19 -26.67 -12.02
N ALA A 881 -3.79 -26.91 -13.28
CA ALA A 881 -4.71 -27.11 -14.38
C ALA A 881 -4.16 -28.09 -15.43
N GLY A 882 -5.08 -28.90 -15.98
CA GLY A 882 -4.80 -29.87 -17.02
C GLY A 882 -3.93 -31.05 -16.58
N ALA A 883 -3.81 -32.06 -17.45
CA ALA A 883 -3.13 -33.31 -17.15
C ALA A 883 -1.61 -33.18 -16.91
N ALA A 884 -1.00 -32.06 -17.31
CA ALA A 884 0.43 -31.82 -17.11
C ALA A 884 0.75 -31.24 -15.72
N ASN A 885 -0.17 -30.49 -15.10
CA ASN A 885 0.12 -29.71 -13.89
C ASN A 885 -0.78 -30.05 -12.69
N ALA A 886 -1.94 -30.67 -12.93
CA ALA A 886 -2.79 -31.24 -11.90
C ALA A 886 -2.58 -32.76 -11.78
N TYR A 887 -3.17 -33.35 -10.74
CA TYR A 887 -3.17 -34.79 -10.51
C TYR A 887 -4.61 -35.33 -10.42
N LEU A 888 -4.75 -36.64 -10.59
CA LEU A 888 -6.01 -37.30 -10.29
C LEU A 888 -6.31 -37.13 -8.80
N THR A 889 -7.53 -36.67 -8.50
CA THR A 889 -7.97 -36.40 -7.13
C THR A 889 -9.11 -37.33 -6.76
N THR A 890 -8.96 -38.04 -5.65
CA THR A 890 -9.96 -38.96 -5.10
C THR A 890 -10.77 -38.26 -4.02
N LEU A 891 -12.07 -38.44 -4.07
CA LEU A 891 -13.04 -37.96 -3.09
C LEU A 891 -13.41 -39.08 -2.13
N SER A 892 -13.51 -38.77 -0.85
CA SER A 892 -13.82 -39.73 0.21
C SER A 892 -14.60 -39.07 1.34
N ASN A 893 -15.29 -39.87 2.15
CA ASN A 893 -15.88 -39.41 3.39
C ASN A 893 -14.81 -39.40 4.50
N ALA A 894 -14.21 -38.25 4.78
CA ALA A 894 -13.12 -38.08 5.76
C ALA A 894 -11.98 -39.12 5.60
N GLY A 895 -11.64 -39.50 4.36
CA GLY A 895 -10.62 -40.51 4.05
C GLY A 895 -11.16 -41.91 3.73
N VAL A 896 -12.46 -42.16 3.88
CA VAL A 896 -13.11 -43.46 3.61
C VAL A 896 -13.94 -43.40 2.32
N ALA A 897 -13.59 -44.19 1.30
CA ALA A 897 -14.27 -44.18 0.00
C ALA A 897 -15.53 -45.08 -0.07
N THR A 898 -15.76 -45.92 0.95
CA THR A 898 -16.86 -46.90 0.95
C THR A 898 -18.23 -46.25 0.73
N GLY A 899 -19.00 -46.81 -0.21
CA GLY A 899 -20.35 -46.34 -0.54
C GLY A 899 -20.37 -45.19 -1.56
N LEU A 900 -19.23 -44.55 -1.87
CA LEU A 900 -19.15 -43.54 -2.93
C LEU A 900 -18.88 -44.21 -4.28
N ALA A 901 -19.49 -43.66 -5.34
CA ALA A 901 -19.20 -44.01 -6.73
C ALA A 901 -18.97 -42.74 -7.55
N SER A 902 -18.20 -42.86 -8.64
CA SER A 902 -17.72 -41.71 -9.45
C SER A 902 -16.93 -40.68 -8.62
N ASN A 903 -16.20 -41.15 -7.60
CA ASN A 903 -15.52 -40.34 -6.60
C ASN A 903 -14.11 -39.91 -7.02
N THR A 904 -13.87 -39.70 -8.31
CA THR A 904 -12.56 -39.24 -8.81
C THR A 904 -12.72 -38.07 -9.76
N ILE A 905 -11.79 -37.12 -9.69
CA ILE A 905 -11.66 -36.00 -10.60
C ILE A 905 -10.37 -36.22 -11.40
N PRO A 906 -10.46 -36.49 -12.71
CA PRO A 906 -9.28 -36.59 -13.57
C PRO A 906 -8.47 -35.29 -13.57
N ALA A 907 -7.13 -35.39 -13.64
CA ALA A 907 -6.24 -34.23 -13.72
C ALA A 907 -6.62 -33.24 -14.84
N ALA A 908 -7.08 -33.76 -15.98
CA ALA A 908 -7.52 -32.97 -17.13
C ALA A 908 -8.75 -32.09 -16.85
N ASN A 909 -9.52 -32.39 -15.81
CA ASN A 909 -10.74 -31.66 -15.45
C ASN A 909 -10.47 -30.50 -14.49
N PHE A 910 -9.23 -30.29 -14.06
CA PHE A 910 -8.84 -29.10 -13.31
C PHE A 910 -8.57 -27.93 -14.26
N ALA A 911 -9.23 -26.80 -14.01
CA ALA A 911 -9.01 -25.54 -14.70
C ALA A 911 -8.97 -24.40 -13.66
N ASN A 912 -7.97 -23.53 -13.75
CA ASN A 912 -7.76 -22.42 -12.80
C ASN A 912 -7.80 -22.88 -11.33
N GLY A 913 -7.17 -24.02 -11.04
CA GLY A 913 -7.15 -24.61 -9.71
C GLY A 913 -8.48 -25.20 -9.23
N VAL A 914 -9.48 -25.36 -10.10
CA VAL A 914 -10.80 -25.91 -9.73
C VAL A 914 -11.12 -27.15 -10.54
N GLY A 915 -11.58 -28.21 -9.87
CA GLY A 915 -12.10 -29.41 -10.50
C GLY A 915 -13.35 -29.91 -9.78
N SER A 916 -14.30 -30.51 -10.51
CA SER A 916 -15.56 -30.99 -9.92
C SER A 916 -15.92 -32.39 -10.41
N ALA A 917 -16.65 -33.15 -9.57
CA ALA A 917 -17.24 -34.44 -9.92
C ALA A 917 -18.68 -34.56 -9.42
N ASN A 918 -19.51 -35.29 -10.18
CA ASN A 918 -20.83 -35.72 -9.74
C ASN A 918 -20.71 -37.10 -9.10
N VAL A 919 -20.94 -37.14 -7.80
CA VAL A 919 -20.73 -38.32 -6.95
C VAL A 919 -22.09 -38.87 -6.52
N THR A 920 -22.20 -40.17 -6.37
CA THR A 920 -23.37 -40.81 -5.73
C THR A 920 -22.95 -41.56 -4.49
N TYR A 921 -23.82 -41.64 -3.50
CA TYR A 921 -23.58 -42.40 -2.27
C TYR A 921 -24.64 -43.49 -2.05
N ALA A 922 -24.21 -44.68 -1.61
CA ALA A 922 -25.07 -45.81 -1.28
C ALA A 922 -24.82 -46.31 0.14
N VAL A 923 -25.91 -46.49 0.89
CA VAL A 923 -25.92 -47.13 2.21
C VAL A 923 -26.01 -48.65 2.07
N ALA A 924 -25.71 -49.41 3.13
CA ALA A 924 -25.80 -50.87 3.08
C ALA A 924 -27.24 -51.34 2.82
N ILE A 925 -28.20 -50.79 3.58
CA ILE A 925 -29.64 -51.09 3.50
C ILE A 925 -30.47 -49.79 3.53
N PRO A 926 -31.67 -49.75 2.92
CA PRO A 926 -32.52 -48.56 2.88
C PRO A 926 -32.97 -48.01 4.24
N GLU A 927 -33.05 -48.84 5.28
CA GLU A 927 -33.42 -48.45 6.65
C GLU A 927 -32.23 -47.83 7.41
N THR A 928 -31.53 -46.90 6.77
CA THR A 928 -30.41 -46.17 7.37
C THR A 928 -30.84 -44.75 7.72
N ALA A 929 -30.61 -44.34 8.98
CA ALA A 929 -30.91 -43.00 9.47
C ALA A 929 -30.11 -41.93 8.71
N PRO A 930 -30.53 -40.64 8.75
CA PRO A 930 -29.78 -39.57 8.08
C PRO A 930 -28.34 -39.50 8.59
N LEU A 931 -27.40 -39.25 7.68
CA LEU A 931 -25.98 -39.12 7.98
C LEU A 931 -25.37 -37.95 7.21
N THR A 932 -24.30 -37.37 7.73
CA THR A 932 -23.56 -36.30 7.05
C THR A 932 -22.21 -36.85 6.61
N LEU A 933 -21.89 -36.67 5.33
CA LEU A 933 -20.57 -36.98 4.78
C LEU A 933 -19.69 -35.73 4.85
N SER A 934 -18.42 -35.88 5.22
CA SER A 934 -17.39 -34.84 5.06
C SER A 934 -16.57 -35.15 3.83
N MET A 935 -16.69 -34.36 2.77
CA MET A 935 -16.09 -34.68 1.48
C MET A 935 -14.62 -34.25 1.45
N ARG A 936 -13.72 -35.22 1.68
CA ARG A 936 -12.28 -35.02 1.57
C ARG A 936 -11.78 -35.26 0.16
N ALA A 937 -10.96 -34.33 -0.34
CA ALA A 937 -10.17 -34.50 -1.55
C ALA A 937 -8.72 -34.86 -1.21
N THR A 938 -8.16 -35.84 -1.92
CA THR A 938 -6.73 -36.18 -1.86
C THR A 938 -6.23 -36.52 -3.25
N ASN A 939 -5.15 -35.89 -3.70
CA ASN A 939 -4.56 -36.22 -5.00
C ASN A 939 -3.62 -37.43 -4.93
N ALA A 940 -3.35 -38.02 -6.09
CA ALA A 940 -2.45 -39.16 -6.26
C ALA A 940 -0.98 -38.75 -6.49
N ASP A 941 -0.54 -37.63 -5.90
CA ASP A 941 0.87 -37.20 -5.94
C ASP A 941 1.71 -38.07 -4.96
N PRO A 942 2.98 -38.42 -5.27
CA PRO A 942 3.91 -39.03 -4.31
C PRO A 942 3.97 -38.35 -2.93
N THR A 943 3.77 -37.03 -2.87
CA THR A 943 3.53 -36.25 -1.65
C THR A 943 2.12 -35.67 -1.70
N PRO A 944 1.10 -36.42 -1.23
CA PRO A 944 -0.29 -36.05 -1.44
C PRO A 944 -0.67 -34.71 -0.80
N VAL A 945 -1.36 -33.90 -1.58
CA VAL A 945 -2.12 -32.72 -1.14
C VAL A 945 -3.53 -33.17 -0.79
N SER A 946 -4.03 -32.71 0.35
CA SER A 946 -5.35 -33.08 0.85
C SER A 946 -6.11 -31.87 1.40
N SER A 947 -7.43 -31.99 1.48
CA SER A 947 -8.29 -31.07 2.23
C SER A 947 -8.37 -31.37 3.72
N SER A 948 -7.69 -32.41 4.20
CA SER A 948 -7.65 -32.72 5.64
C SER A 948 -7.11 -31.53 6.44
N GLY A 949 -7.83 -31.13 7.49
CA GLY A 949 -7.49 -29.95 8.30
C GLY A 949 -7.85 -28.60 7.67
N HIS A 950 -8.48 -28.61 6.49
CA HIS A 950 -8.95 -27.42 5.76
C HIS A 950 -10.46 -27.57 5.48
N ALA A 951 -11.04 -26.72 4.61
CA ALA A 951 -12.48 -26.76 4.39
C ALA A 951 -12.89 -28.05 3.67
N GLU A 952 -13.66 -28.90 4.35
CA GLU A 952 -14.30 -30.08 3.79
C GLU A 952 -15.81 -29.84 3.71
N GLY A 953 -16.33 -29.68 2.49
CA GLY A 953 -17.76 -29.52 2.25
C GLY A 953 -18.55 -30.75 2.71
N THR A 954 -19.71 -30.52 3.31
CA THR A 954 -20.54 -31.60 3.86
C THR A 954 -21.72 -31.94 2.95
N ALA A 955 -22.11 -33.22 2.92
CA ALA A 955 -23.30 -33.71 2.24
C ALA A 955 -24.23 -34.39 3.24
N ASP A 956 -25.41 -33.81 3.46
CA ASP A 956 -26.47 -34.48 4.23
C ASP A 956 -27.16 -35.53 3.36
N ILE A 957 -27.12 -36.78 3.83
CA ILE A 957 -27.59 -37.96 3.12
C ILE A 957 -28.84 -38.50 3.81
N ARG A 958 -29.88 -38.79 3.00
CA ARG A 958 -31.14 -39.39 3.48
C ARG A 958 -31.47 -40.65 2.69
N SER A 959 -31.86 -41.72 3.38
CA SER A 959 -32.43 -42.89 2.71
C SER A 959 -33.91 -42.63 2.41
N GLY A 960 -34.23 -42.39 1.14
CA GLY A 960 -35.57 -41.98 0.70
C GLY A 960 -36.40 -43.08 0.06
N ARG A 961 -37.73 -42.92 0.09
CA ARG A 961 -38.68 -43.66 -0.76
C ARG A 961 -39.91 -42.81 -1.08
N ALA A 962 -40.51 -43.01 -2.23
CA ALA A 962 -41.85 -42.52 -2.51
C ALA A 962 -42.89 -43.57 -2.12
N LYS A 963 -44.02 -43.15 -1.55
CA LYS A 963 -45.13 -44.01 -1.13
C LYS A 963 -46.44 -43.46 -1.69
N LEU A 964 -47.22 -44.34 -2.30
CA LEU A 964 -48.62 -44.09 -2.64
C LEU A 964 -49.53 -44.84 -1.66
N GLY A 965 -50.58 -44.18 -1.18
CA GLY A 965 -51.59 -44.76 -0.30
C GLY A 965 -52.80 -45.26 -1.07
N ASN A 966 -53.36 -46.41 -0.69
CA ASN A 966 -54.66 -46.87 -1.21
C ASN A 966 -55.76 -45.84 -0.87
N ALA A 967 -56.72 -45.66 -1.77
CA ALA A 967 -57.84 -44.74 -1.59
C ALA A 967 -59.15 -45.42 -1.98
N HIS A 968 -60.23 -45.07 -1.29
CA HIS A 968 -61.56 -45.56 -1.62
C HIS A 968 -62.61 -44.46 -1.38
N GLY A 969 -63.64 -44.42 -2.22
CA GLY A 969 -64.70 -43.43 -2.09
C GLY A 969 -65.83 -43.61 -3.12
N SER A 970 -66.74 -42.65 -3.15
CA SER A 970 -67.82 -42.64 -4.13
C SER A 970 -67.30 -42.33 -5.54
N GLU A 971 -67.88 -43.02 -6.51
CA GLU A 971 -67.80 -42.76 -7.95
C GLU A 971 -68.27 -41.36 -8.39
N LEU A 972 -68.95 -40.62 -7.50
CA LEU A 972 -69.46 -39.26 -7.75
C LEU A 972 -68.52 -38.15 -7.28
N LEU A 973 -67.47 -38.47 -6.52
CA LEU A 973 -66.58 -37.48 -5.92
C LEU A 973 -65.13 -37.71 -6.37
N SER A 974 -64.37 -36.61 -6.46
CA SER A 974 -62.93 -36.68 -6.76
C SER A 974 -62.22 -37.39 -5.62
N LEU A 975 -61.36 -38.36 -5.94
CA LEU A 975 -60.75 -39.25 -4.95
C LEU A 975 -59.30 -38.83 -4.71
N PRO A 976 -58.93 -38.40 -3.48
CA PRO A 976 -57.55 -38.09 -3.14
C PRO A 976 -56.77 -39.38 -2.89
N VAL A 977 -55.71 -39.60 -3.65
CA VAL A 977 -54.73 -40.67 -3.45
C VAL A 977 -53.49 -40.06 -2.81
N PRO A 978 -53.18 -40.34 -1.53
CA PRO A 978 -52.04 -39.72 -0.86
C PRO A 978 -50.71 -40.15 -1.49
N PHE A 979 -49.90 -39.19 -1.96
CA PHE A 979 -48.52 -39.41 -2.36
C PHE A 979 -47.60 -38.76 -1.33
N ARG A 980 -46.60 -39.50 -0.85
CA ARG A 980 -45.63 -39.03 0.14
C ARG A 980 -44.23 -39.47 -0.26
N VAL A 981 -43.27 -38.56 -0.28
CA VAL A 981 -41.87 -38.93 -0.18
C VAL A 981 -41.50 -38.99 1.29
N GLN A 982 -40.86 -40.09 1.67
CA GLN A 982 -40.48 -40.40 3.03
C GLN A 982 -38.98 -40.61 3.11
N HIS A 983 -38.42 -40.40 4.30
CA HIS A 983 -37.08 -40.85 4.65
C HIS A 983 -37.12 -41.68 5.93
N TRP A 984 -36.12 -42.55 6.11
CA TRP A 984 -35.98 -43.32 7.34
C TRP A 984 -35.38 -42.44 8.44
N SER A 985 -36.07 -42.30 9.57
CA SER A 985 -35.61 -41.49 10.71
C SER A 985 -34.69 -42.24 11.68
N GLY A 986 -34.48 -43.54 11.47
CA GLY A 986 -33.84 -44.45 12.44
C GLY A 986 -34.84 -45.39 13.11
N ASN A 987 -36.06 -44.91 13.37
CA ASN A 987 -37.12 -45.67 14.04
C ASN A 987 -38.33 -45.97 13.13
N GLY A 988 -38.39 -45.36 11.95
CA GLY A 988 -39.51 -45.52 11.03
C GLY A 988 -39.41 -44.61 9.80
N TRP A 989 -40.30 -44.84 8.84
CA TRP A 989 -40.44 -43.97 7.66
C TRP A 989 -41.32 -42.76 7.98
N VAL A 990 -40.78 -41.56 7.82
CA VAL A 990 -41.47 -40.29 8.07
C VAL A 990 -41.45 -39.42 6.82
N THR A 991 -42.46 -38.57 6.62
CA THR A 991 -42.55 -37.68 5.45
C THR A 991 -41.36 -36.73 5.38
N ASN A 992 -40.81 -36.52 4.18
CA ASN A 992 -39.69 -35.62 3.95
C ASN A 992 -40.17 -34.28 3.38
N ASN A 993 -40.59 -33.38 4.25
CA ASN A 993 -41.09 -32.04 3.85
C ASN A 993 -40.00 -31.13 3.26
N ALA A 994 -38.72 -31.52 3.36
CA ALA A 994 -37.61 -30.78 2.77
C ALA A 994 -37.37 -31.14 1.28
N ASP A 995 -38.07 -32.15 0.76
CA ASP A 995 -37.92 -32.58 -0.63
C ASP A 995 -38.58 -31.60 -1.59
N THR A 996 -37.77 -30.66 -2.10
CA THR A 996 -38.16 -29.67 -3.11
C THR A 996 -37.78 -30.06 -4.54
N CYS A 997 -36.99 -31.12 -4.72
CA CYS A 997 -36.42 -31.50 -6.00
C CYS A 997 -37.21 -32.60 -6.72
N SER A 998 -37.91 -33.48 -6.00
CA SER A 998 -38.65 -34.58 -6.61
C SER A 998 -39.81 -34.05 -7.42
N GLY A 999 -39.92 -34.37 -8.69
CA GLY A 999 -40.91 -33.83 -9.61
C GLY A 999 -40.50 -32.50 -10.27
N ASP A 1000 -39.37 -31.91 -9.90
CA ASP A 1000 -38.83 -30.72 -10.59
C ASP A 1000 -38.10 -31.13 -11.87
N VAL A 1001 -38.79 -30.94 -13.00
CA VAL A 1001 -38.25 -31.24 -14.33
C VAL A 1001 -37.12 -30.31 -14.77
N THR A 1002 -36.97 -29.14 -14.13
CA THR A 1002 -35.89 -28.19 -14.44
C THR A 1002 -34.52 -28.66 -13.95
N LEU A 1003 -34.51 -29.52 -12.94
CA LEU A 1003 -33.31 -30.20 -12.42
C LEU A 1003 -32.94 -31.46 -13.23
N GLY A 1004 -33.62 -31.70 -14.36
CA GLY A 1004 -33.37 -32.80 -15.30
C GLY A 1004 -34.38 -33.96 -15.21
N ALA A 1005 -34.45 -34.76 -16.28
CA ALA A 1005 -35.43 -35.85 -16.42
C ALA A 1005 -35.36 -36.91 -15.30
N GLY A 1006 -34.21 -37.07 -14.65
CA GLY A 1006 -34.03 -38.00 -13.53
C GLY A 1006 -34.76 -37.60 -12.24
N ASN A 1007 -35.22 -36.35 -12.13
CA ASN A 1007 -35.99 -35.85 -11.00
C ASN A 1007 -37.51 -35.92 -11.25
N ALA A 1008 -37.98 -36.19 -12.46
CA ALA A 1008 -39.40 -36.13 -12.81
C ALA A 1008 -40.26 -37.19 -12.11
N VAL A 1009 -41.51 -36.85 -11.81
CA VAL A 1009 -42.54 -37.79 -11.33
C VAL A 1009 -43.68 -37.83 -12.34
N SER A 1010 -44.07 -39.03 -12.76
CA SER A 1010 -45.25 -39.25 -13.61
C SER A 1010 -46.10 -40.40 -13.08
N VAL A 1011 -47.32 -40.52 -13.58
CA VAL A 1011 -48.34 -41.46 -13.10
C VAL A 1011 -48.82 -42.29 -14.28
N ALA A 1012 -48.98 -43.59 -14.05
CA ALA A 1012 -49.67 -44.50 -14.94
C ALA A 1012 -50.87 -45.12 -14.23
N LEU A 1013 -51.98 -45.27 -14.94
CA LEU A 1013 -53.22 -45.86 -14.44
C LEU A 1013 -53.55 -47.14 -15.21
N SER A 1014 -53.91 -48.23 -14.54
CA SER A 1014 -54.41 -49.44 -15.21
C SER A 1014 -55.81 -49.19 -15.77
N ALA A 1015 -56.10 -49.65 -16.99
CA ALA A 1015 -57.40 -49.38 -17.61
C ALA A 1015 -58.59 -49.91 -16.78
N LEU A 1016 -59.55 -49.01 -16.53
CA LEU A 1016 -60.80 -49.11 -15.76
C LEU A 1016 -60.68 -48.95 -14.22
N PRO A 1017 -61.59 -48.18 -13.58
CA PRO A 1017 -62.63 -47.31 -14.17
C PRO A 1017 -62.04 -46.11 -14.95
N VAL A 1018 -62.87 -45.45 -15.77
CA VAL A 1018 -62.53 -44.35 -16.72
C VAL A 1018 -62.15 -43.05 -15.99
N THR A 1019 -61.12 -43.11 -15.15
CA THR A 1019 -60.61 -41.95 -14.42
C THR A 1019 -59.28 -41.47 -15.00
N CYS A 1020 -58.92 -40.26 -14.65
CA CYS A 1020 -57.70 -39.56 -15.05
C CYS A 1020 -57.27 -38.66 -13.88
N VAL A 1021 -56.02 -38.19 -13.92
CA VAL A 1021 -55.49 -37.28 -12.90
C VAL A 1021 -56.03 -35.89 -13.16
N GLN A 1022 -56.56 -35.23 -12.14
CA GLN A 1022 -56.89 -33.81 -12.24
C GLN A 1022 -55.58 -33.02 -12.35
N ASP A 1023 -55.40 -32.32 -13.48
CA ASP A 1023 -54.14 -31.65 -13.83
C ASP A 1023 -54.45 -30.38 -14.66
N SER A 1024 -53.43 -29.75 -15.22
CA SER A 1024 -53.46 -28.59 -16.11
C SER A 1024 -54.14 -28.84 -17.46
N ALA A 1025 -54.12 -30.07 -17.97
CA ALA A 1025 -54.87 -30.66 -19.09
C ALA A 1025 -54.22 -32.03 -19.42
N SER A 1026 -54.61 -32.72 -20.49
CA SER A 1026 -53.97 -33.96 -20.90
C SER A 1026 -52.71 -33.69 -21.75
N PRO A 1027 -51.56 -34.35 -21.50
CA PRO A 1027 -51.30 -35.36 -20.47
C PRO A 1027 -50.91 -34.77 -19.10
N GLY A 1028 -50.75 -33.45 -18.98
CA GLY A 1028 -50.46 -32.76 -17.73
C GLY A 1028 -49.05 -33.03 -17.19
N LEU A 1029 -48.71 -32.44 -16.04
CA LEU A 1029 -47.42 -32.69 -15.38
C LEU A 1029 -47.32 -34.12 -14.83
N SER A 1030 -48.46 -34.69 -14.44
CA SER A 1030 -48.55 -36.09 -14.02
C SER A 1030 -48.34 -37.09 -15.14
N GLY A 1031 -48.45 -36.71 -16.42
CA GLY A 1031 -48.43 -37.63 -17.56
C GLY A 1031 -49.72 -38.45 -17.77
N ALA A 1032 -50.70 -38.35 -16.86
CA ALA A 1032 -52.01 -39.01 -16.93
C ALA A 1032 -53.20 -38.05 -16.72
N GLY A 1033 -53.00 -36.78 -17.07
CA GLY A 1033 -53.96 -35.70 -16.91
C GLY A 1033 -55.24 -35.88 -17.72
N CYS A 1034 -56.35 -35.43 -17.15
CA CYS A 1034 -57.67 -35.38 -17.79
C CYS A 1034 -57.70 -34.45 -19.02
N ALA A 1035 -58.58 -34.73 -19.98
CA ALA A 1035 -58.71 -33.94 -21.22
C ALA A 1035 -58.98 -32.45 -20.97
N VAL A 1036 -59.72 -32.13 -19.91
CA VAL A 1036 -59.98 -30.77 -19.45
C VAL A 1036 -59.27 -30.54 -18.12
N ALA A 1037 -58.74 -29.34 -17.93
CA ALA A 1037 -58.06 -28.94 -16.71
C ALA A 1037 -58.97 -29.07 -15.48
N GLY A 1038 -58.47 -29.69 -14.41
CA GLY A 1038 -59.18 -29.77 -13.13
C GLY A 1038 -59.22 -28.41 -12.39
N PRO A 1039 -60.06 -28.25 -11.35
CA PRO A 1039 -60.00 -27.12 -10.43
C PRO A 1039 -58.60 -26.97 -9.83
N VAL A 1040 -58.09 -25.74 -9.72
CA VAL A 1040 -56.70 -25.46 -9.31
C VAL A 1040 -56.33 -26.12 -7.97
N GLY A 1041 -57.25 -26.10 -6.99
CA GLY A 1041 -57.07 -26.75 -5.67
C GLY A 1041 -57.22 -28.26 -5.67
N LEU A 1042 -57.34 -28.92 -6.82
CA LEU A 1042 -57.36 -30.38 -6.93
C LEU A 1042 -56.37 -30.86 -8.01
N ARG A 1043 -55.51 -29.98 -8.54
CA ARG A 1043 -54.54 -30.38 -9.57
C ARG A 1043 -53.42 -31.21 -8.96
N PHE A 1044 -52.77 -32.01 -9.80
CA PHE A 1044 -51.52 -32.68 -9.50
C PHE A 1044 -50.53 -31.69 -8.87
N ASN A 1045 -49.93 -32.08 -7.73
CA ASN A 1045 -49.11 -31.21 -6.89
C ASN A 1045 -49.87 -29.99 -6.35
N GLU A 1046 -51.05 -30.22 -5.76
CA GLU A 1046 -51.90 -29.20 -5.14
C GLU A 1046 -51.08 -28.30 -4.19
N GLY A 1047 -50.91 -27.03 -4.56
CA GLY A 1047 -50.15 -26.06 -3.78
C GLY A 1047 -48.77 -25.68 -4.34
N ALA A 1048 -48.29 -26.34 -5.39
CA ALA A 1048 -47.08 -25.88 -6.08
C ALA A 1048 -47.38 -24.68 -6.99
N THR A 1049 -46.86 -23.50 -6.64
CA THR A 1049 -46.65 -22.43 -7.61
C THR A 1049 -45.67 -22.95 -8.68
N PRO A 1050 -45.90 -22.68 -9.99
CA PRO A 1050 -44.93 -23.04 -11.01
C PRO A 1050 -43.54 -22.51 -10.64
N GLY A 1051 -42.59 -23.41 -10.35
CA GLY A 1051 -41.21 -23.07 -9.95
C GLY A 1051 -40.88 -23.09 -8.45
N THR A 1052 -41.80 -23.41 -7.53
CA THR A 1052 -41.49 -23.51 -6.07
C THR A 1052 -41.41 -24.93 -5.52
N GLY A 1053 -41.27 -25.93 -6.40
CA GLY A 1053 -40.96 -27.30 -6.01
C GLY A 1053 -42.12 -28.11 -5.44
N PHE A 1054 -41.87 -29.39 -5.36
CA PHE A 1054 -42.64 -30.41 -4.64
C PHE A 1054 -42.38 -30.25 -3.12
N SER A 1055 -43.26 -30.68 -2.21
CA SER A 1055 -42.97 -30.55 -0.76
C SER A 1055 -42.94 -31.91 -0.06
N GLY A 1056 -42.61 -32.98 -0.79
CA GLY A 1056 -42.62 -34.33 -0.25
C GLY A 1056 -44.01 -34.89 0.08
N ASP A 1057 -45.08 -34.11 -0.09
CA ASP A 1057 -46.43 -34.45 0.35
C ASP A 1057 -47.46 -33.74 -0.54
N PHE A 1058 -48.31 -34.51 -1.21
CA PHE A 1058 -49.52 -33.98 -1.84
C PHE A 1058 -50.59 -35.08 -2.01
N ASN A 1059 -51.80 -34.68 -2.39
CA ASN A 1059 -52.83 -35.62 -2.83
C ASN A 1059 -52.88 -35.67 -4.36
N LEU A 1060 -52.72 -36.86 -4.91
CA LEU A 1060 -53.02 -37.14 -6.31
C LEU A 1060 -54.53 -37.29 -6.47
N TRP A 1061 -55.19 -36.29 -7.03
CA TRP A 1061 -56.63 -36.30 -7.20
C TRP A 1061 -57.05 -37.00 -8.50
N LEU A 1062 -57.82 -38.08 -8.35
CA LEU A 1062 -58.44 -38.76 -9.48
C LEU A 1062 -59.84 -38.17 -9.74
N GLN A 1063 -60.14 -37.86 -11.00
CA GLN A 1063 -61.46 -37.37 -11.38
C GLN A 1063 -62.54 -38.44 -11.14
N ALA A 1064 -63.67 -38.01 -10.58
CA ALA A 1064 -64.84 -38.87 -10.38
C ALA A 1064 -65.25 -39.52 -11.72
N PRO A 1065 -65.33 -40.86 -11.80
CA PRO A 1065 -65.71 -41.54 -13.04
C PRO A 1065 -67.20 -41.42 -13.37
N GLY A 1066 -68.04 -40.95 -12.43
CA GLY A 1066 -69.47 -40.73 -12.62
C GLY A 1066 -70.36 -41.90 -12.17
N ALA A 1067 -71.67 -41.65 -12.10
CA ALA A 1067 -72.65 -42.61 -11.60
C ALA A 1067 -72.62 -43.93 -12.39
N GLY A 1068 -72.61 -45.06 -11.68
CA GLY A 1068 -72.57 -46.40 -12.28
C GLY A 1068 -71.18 -46.90 -12.70
N ASN A 1069 -70.14 -46.04 -12.65
CA ASN A 1069 -68.77 -46.40 -12.99
C ASN A 1069 -67.96 -46.79 -11.74
N VAL A 1070 -68.28 -47.94 -11.17
CA VAL A 1070 -67.62 -48.51 -9.98
C VAL A 1070 -66.48 -49.45 -10.37
N GLY A 1071 -65.48 -49.60 -9.50
CA GLY A 1071 -64.32 -50.47 -9.75
C GLY A 1071 -63.03 -49.94 -9.15
N ALA A 1072 -61.93 -50.66 -9.36
CA ALA A 1072 -60.62 -50.29 -8.83
C ALA A 1072 -59.62 -50.05 -9.96
N VAL A 1073 -58.88 -48.94 -9.87
CA VAL A 1073 -57.73 -48.62 -10.73
C VAL A 1073 -56.44 -48.78 -9.93
N THR A 1074 -55.43 -49.38 -10.55
CA THR A 1074 -54.06 -49.39 -10.04
C THR A 1074 -53.36 -48.12 -10.48
N VAL A 1075 -52.88 -47.35 -9.51
CA VAL A 1075 -52.07 -46.14 -9.69
C VAL A 1075 -50.62 -46.52 -9.51
N THR A 1076 -49.78 -46.29 -10.52
CA THR A 1076 -48.32 -46.48 -10.44
C THR A 1076 -47.65 -45.12 -10.59
N GLY A 1077 -46.88 -44.71 -9.58
CA GLY A 1077 -46.08 -43.48 -9.65
C GLY A 1077 -44.68 -43.78 -10.17
N SER A 1078 -44.36 -43.39 -11.39
CA SER A 1078 -42.99 -43.37 -11.89
C SER A 1078 -42.20 -42.29 -11.16
N VAL A 1079 -41.22 -42.69 -10.38
CA VAL A 1079 -40.41 -41.80 -9.53
C VAL A 1079 -38.92 -41.94 -9.85
N PRO A 1080 -38.07 -40.98 -9.45
CA PRO A 1080 -36.63 -41.13 -9.53
C PRO A 1080 -36.13 -42.45 -8.93
N THR A 1081 -35.07 -43.02 -9.49
CA THR A 1081 -34.55 -44.34 -9.07
C THR A 1081 -34.14 -44.38 -7.60
N TRP A 1082 -33.68 -43.26 -7.06
CA TRP A 1082 -33.34 -43.11 -5.63
C TRP A 1082 -34.58 -42.97 -4.71
N LEU A 1083 -35.80 -43.01 -5.23
CA LEU A 1083 -37.06 -43.04 -4.47
C LEU A 1083 -37.87 -44.34 -4.64
N GLN A 1084 -37.42 -45.25 -5.49
CA GLN A 1084 -38.01 -46.59 -5.61
C GLN A 1084 -37.74 -47.40 -4.33
N PHE A 1085 -38.59 -48.41 -4.06
CA PHE A 1085 -38.48 -49.21 -2.83
C PHE A 1085 -38.84 -50.67 -3.07
N ALA A 1086 -38.29 -51.56 -2.24
CA ALA A 1086 -38.58 -52.98 -2.26
C ALA A 1086 -39.78 -53.31 -1.36
N TRP A 1087 -40.99 -53.10 -1.88
CA TRP A 1087 -42.23 -53.42 -1.17
C TRP A 1087 -42.31 -54.93 -0.88
N GLY A 1088 -42.45 -55.31 0.39
CA GLY A 1088 -42.59 -56.72 0.81
C GLY A 1088 -41.32 -57.59 0.65
N GLY A 1089 -40.12 -56.99 0.50
CA GLY A 1089 -38.86 -57.73 0.32
C GLY A 1089 -38.57 -58.17 -1.13
N GLY A 1090 -39.33 -57.66 -2.11
CA GLY A 1090 -39.14 -57.92 -3.54
C GLY A 1090 -38.10 -57.01 -4.23
N VAL A 1091 -38.22 -56.87 -5.55
CA VAL A 1091 -37.35 -55.99 -6.36
C VAL A 1091 -37.70 -54.51 -6.11
N VAL A 1092 -36.70 -53.64 -6.11
CA VAL A 1092 -36.88 -52.19 -6.05
C VAL A 1092 -37.76 -51.74 -7.20
N SER A 1093 -38.89 -51.12 -6.89
CA SER A 1093 -39.92 -50.77 -7.87
C SER A 1093 -40.58 -49.43 -7.52
N ASN A 1094 -41.26 -48.87 -8.52
CA ASN A 1094 -42.11 -47.69 -8.37
C ASN A 1094 -43.24 -47.95 -7.36
N PRO A 1095 -43.67 -46.94 -6.57
CA PRO A 1095 -44.82 -47.08 -5.68
C PRO A 1095 -46.10 -47.36 -6.48
N THR A 1096 -46.92 -48.26 -5.95
CA THR A 1096 -48.25 -48.59 -6.48
C THR A 1096 -49.31 -48.44 -5.40
N ALA A 1097 -50.50 -47.97 -5.76
CA ALA A 1097 -51.68 -47.96 -4.91
C ALA A 1097 -52.92 -48.40 -5.67
N ARG A 1098 -53.93 -48.86 -4.93
CA ARG A 1098 -55.25 -49.20 -5.47
C ARG A 1098 -56.25 -48.10 -5.08
N ALA A 1099 -56.86 -47.48 -6.09
CA ALA A 1099 -57.92 -46.50 -5.90
C ALA A 1099 -59.27 -47.10 -6.31
N THR A 1100 -60.22 -47.21 -5.37
CA THR A 1100 -61.50 -47.90 -5.58
C THR A 1100 -62.68 -46.94 -5.51
N PHE A 1101 -63.45 -46.86 -6.60
CA PHE A 1101 -64.67 -46.07 -6.70
C PHE A 1101 -65.91 -46.95 -6.50
N GLY A 1102 -66.92 -46.41 -5.82
CA GLY A 1102 -68.19 -47.10 -5.51
C GLY A 1102 -68.20 -47.83 -4.16
N VAL A 1103 -67.24 -47.55 -3.28
CA VAL A 1103 -67.23 -48.05 -1.91
C VAL A 1103 -67.69 -46.93 -0.98
N TYR A 1104 -68.87 -47.10 -0.38
CA TYR A 1104 -69.42 -46.16 0.58
C TYR A 1104 -68.90 -46.50 1.98
N LYS A 1105 -68.59 -45.46 2.78
CA LYS A 1105 -68.28 -45.61 4.20
C LYS A 1105 -69.57 -46.00 4.94
N GLY A 1106 -69.93 -47.28 4.95
CA GLY A 1106 -71.03 -47.81 5.75
C GLY A 1106 -70.75 -47.67 7.25
N ASN A 1107 -71.81 -47.68 8.08
CA ASN A 1107 -71.73 -47.65 9.54
C ASN A 1107 -70.65 -48.61 10.09
N ASN A 1108 -70.00 -48.20 11.20
CA ASN A 1108 -68.85 -48.81 11.89
C ASN A 1108 -69.00 -50.31 12.35
N GLU A 1109 -69.39 -51.24 11.49
CA GLU A 1109 -69.49 -52.68 11.82
C GLU A 1109 -68.41 -53.57 11.19
N PHE A 1110 -67.30 -52.99 10.67
CA PHE A 1110 -66.12 -53.78 10.31
C PHE A 1110 -64.93 -53.36 11.17
N ILE A 1111 -64.55 -54.22 12.13
CA ILE A 1111 -63.42 -54.02 13.05
C ILE A 1111 -62.08 -54.49 12.43
N TYR A 1112 -62.08 -55.26 11.33
CA TYR A 1112 -60.84 -55.60 10.64
C TYR A 1112 -61.07 -56.06 9.19
N LEU A 1113 -60.42 -55.39 8.22
CA LEU A 1113 -60.11 -55.96 6.92
C LEU A 1113 -58.59 -56.14 6.86
N ARG A 1114 -58.12 -57.39 6.83
CA ARG A 1114 -56.70 -57.71 6.71
C ARG A 1114 -56.28 -57.56 5.25
N GLU A 1115 -55.70 -56.42 4.89
CA GLU A 1115 -54.87 -56.35 3.68
C GLU A 1115 -53.53 -57.02 4.02
N ASN A 1116 -53.31 -58.23 3.49
CA ASN A 1116 -52.05 -58.97 3.64
C ASN A 1116 -51.21 -58.78 2.37
N TYR A 1117 -50.08 -58.10 2.57
CA TYR A 1117 -48.80 -58.02 1.83
C TYR A 1117 -48.77 -57.47 0.40
#